data_AF-A0A286E4K2-F1
#
_entry.id   AF-A0A286E4K2-F1
#
_cell.length_a   1.000
_cell.length_b   1.000
_cell.length_c   1.000
_cell.angle_alpha   90.00
_cell.angle_beta   90.00
_cell.angle_gamma   90.00
#
_symmetry.space_group_name_H-M   'P 1'
#
loop_
_entity.id
_entity.type
_entity.pdbx_description
1 polymer ?
#
loop_
_entity_poly.entity_id
_entity_poly.type
_entity_poly.pdbx_seq_one_letter_code
_entity_poly.pdbx_strand_id
1 'polypeptide(L)'
;MERKQRGPRRRQGRRLIGGLSLAALVAAGLAPVAASAAPPADPAASAEPRGAALPYVEYEAEDGDYRGTLLEADPERTFGHTNFGTESSGRASVRLDATGDHVEFTSTEAANSIVVRNSVPDAPGGGGTEETLSLYVDDTLVEKLTLSSKHSWLYGTTDDPEGLTNTPGPDARRLFDESHLLLEETYPAGSTFRLQRDADDTAEFYVVDLIDLEEVAPPAEQPAECVSITEFGAVPDDGEDDTEALQAAVTADQNGEIDCVWIPEGQWRQEQKILTDDPEDRGQYNQVGIRDVDIRGAGMWHSQLYTLTPPHEANGINHPHEGNFGFDIDANTQISDLAIFGSGTIRGGDGGQEGGVGLNGRFGEGTKISRVWIEHANVGVWVGRDVDNIPELWGPADGLEFTDVRVRNTYADGINLTNGARNSSVTNSSFRNTGDDALAIWANPRVQDPSVDVTHSNTFADNTIQLPWRANGVAIYGGHDNTVRGNAISDTMNYPGIMLATDHDPLPFSGETLITGNSLHRTGGAFWGEAQEFGAITLFAATRDITGVTIEDTEILDSTYDGIQFKSGGGAVPDVAISDVTIEGSLNGAGILAHGGARGSADLSGVTIADMADGDVVIEPGSQFVINGAPTAGP
;
A
#
# COMPACT_ATOMS: atom_id res chain seq x y z
N MET A 1 66.20 22.19 1.23
CA MET A 1 66.78 22.25 2.61
C MET A 1 65.88 21.42 3.50
N GLU A 2 66.27 20.53 4.41
CA GLU A 2 67.50 19.82 4.78
C GLU A 2 67.02 18.59 5.62
N ARG A 3 67.45 17.38 5.25
CA ARG A 3 68.17 16.38 6.10
C ARG A 3 67.41 15.85 7.33
N LYS A 4 66.97 14.58 7.32
CA LYS A 4 67.68 13.35 7.77
C LYS A 4 68.20 13.41 9.22
N GLN A 5 67.82 12.43 10.05
CA GLN A 5 68.76 11.40 10.56
C GLN A 5 68.07 10.21 11.27
N ARG A 6 68.73 9.05 11.18
CA ARG A 6 68.35 7.69 11.62
C ARG A 6 69.22 7.22 12.79
N GLY A 7 68.64 6.34 13.63
CA GLY A 7 69.26 5.14 14.25
C GLY A 7 70.03 5.33 15.56
N PRO A 8 70.49 4.26 16.27
CA PRO A 8 70.50 2.80 15.99
C PRO A 8 69.79 1.94 17.11
N ARG A 9 69.37 0.66 17.02
CA ARG A 9 69.87 -0.66 16.55
C ARG A 9 70.63 -1.52 17.62
N ARG A 10 70.18 -2.79 17.77
CA ARG A 10 70.87 -4.04 18.28
C ARG A 10 70.70 -4.39 19.78
N ARG A 11 70.64 -5.66 20.25
CA ARG A 11 70.71 -7.04 19.68
C ARG A 11 70.40 -8.10 20.77
N GLN A 12 69.72 -9.19 20.37
CA GLN A 12 69.98 -10.64 20.57
C GLN A 12 70.17 -11.31 21.96
N GLY A 13 69.53 -12.48 22.11
CA GLY A 13 70.02 -13.69 22.83
C GLY A 13 68.91 -14.60 23.37
N ARG A 14 68.23 -15.43 22.57
CA ARG A 14 68.39 -16.90 22.37
C ARG A 14 68.59 -17.81 23.63
N ARG A 15 67.56 -18.67 23.82
CA ARG A 15 67.56 -20.17 23.91
C ARG A 15 67.64 -20.91 25.28
N LEU A 16 66.50 -21.57 25.58
CA LEU A 16 66.24 -23.03 25.76
C LEU A 16 66.49 -23.77 27.08
N ILE A 17 65.65 -24.81 27.23
CA ILE A 17 65.55 -25.93 28.19
C ILE A 17 64.65 -25.57 29.39
N GLY A 18 63.53 -26.25 29.71
CA GLY A 18 62.98 -27.56 29.35
C GLY A 18 62.59 -28.26 30.66
N GLY A 19 61.32 -28.68 30.82
CA GLY A 19 60.91 -29.62 31.88
C GLY A 19 59.65 -29.27 32.68
N LEU A 20 58.55 -29.95 32.33
CA LEU A 20 57.33 -30.28 33.10
C LEU A 20 57.56 -30.48 34.63
N SER A 21 56.64 -30.24 35.58
CA SER A 21 55.20 -30.53 35.64
C SER A 21 54.51 -29.93 36.88
N LEU A 22 53.18 -29.78 36.76
CA LEU A 22 52.12 -29.85 37.78
C LEU A 22 51.97 -28.75 38.86
N ALA A 23 50.94 -27.91 38.68
CA ALA A 23 49.71 -27.89 39.49
C ALA A 23 49.07 -26.49 39.37
N ALA A 24 48.06 -26.37 38.51
CA ALA A 24 47.31 -25.13 38.32
C ALA A 24 46.21 -25.01 39.39
N LEU A 25 46.35 -24.02 40.27
CA LEU A 25 45.25 -23.42 41.00
C LEU A 25 45.47 -21.89 40.88
N VAL A 26 44.72 -21.24 39.99
CA VAL A 26 44.75 -19.77 39.86
C VAL A 26 43.33 -19.27 40.04
N ALA A 27 43.16 -18.53 41.13
CA ALA A 27 42.03 -17.65 41.36
C ALA A 27 42.03 -16.54 40.30
N ALA A 28 40.97 -16.47 39.50
CA ALA A 28 40.75 -15.37 38.58
C ALA A 28 40.21 -14.16 39.36
N GLY A 29 40.88 -13.03 39.21
CA GLY A 29 40.42 -11.73 39.69
C GLY A 29 39.25 -11.24 38.85
N LEU A 30 38.24 -10.73 39.54
CA LEU A 30 37.06 -10.07 38.97
C LEU A 30 37.45 -8.71 38.37
N ALA A 31 37.18 -8.53 37.08
CA ALA A 31 36.98 -7.22 36.47
C ALA A 31 35.46 -6.98 36.35
N PRO A 32 34.94 -5.76 36.55
CA PRO A 32 33.52 -5.50 36.41
C PRO A 32 33.16 -5.53 34.92
N VAL A 33 32.32 -6.48 34.54
CA VAL A 33 31.62 -6.47 33.26
C VAL A 33 30.54 -5.39 33.38
N ALA A 34 30.66 -4.33 32.59
CA ALA A 34 29.53 -3.44 32.35
C ALA A 34 28.50 -4.26 31.57
N ALA A 35 27.39 -4.63 32.23
CA ALA A 35 26.25 -5.21 31.56
C ALA A 35 25.65 -4.13 30.66
N SER A 36 25.76 -4.32 29.35
CA SER A 36 24.88 -3.67 28.38
C SER A 36 23.46 -4.09 28.74
N ALA A 37 22.63 -3.16 29.17
CA ALA A 37 21.20 -3.42 29.29
C ALA A 37 20.70 -3.73 27.88
N ALA A 38 20.09 -4.89 27.69
CA ALA A 38 19.23 -5.12 26.53
C ALA A 38 18.11 -4.06 26.55
N PRO A 39 17.64 -3.59 25.38
CA PRO A 39 16.43 -2.77 25.34
C PRO A 39 15.29 -3.53 26.06
N PRO A 40 14.38 -2.81 26.73
CA PRO A 40 13.23 -3.46 27.36
C PRO A 40 12.47 -4.23 26.27
N ALA A 41 12.23 -5.51 26.51
CA ALA A 41 11.30 -6.29 25.70
C ALA A 41 9.89 -5.76 25.98
N ASP A 42 9.15 -5.43 24.93
CA ASP A 42 7.76 -5.02 25.02
C ASP A 42 6.92 -6.08 25.76
N PRO A 43 6.16 -5.69 26.79
CA PRO A 43 5.21 -6.56 27.42
C PRO A 43 3.83 -6.37 26.76
N ALA A 44 3.66 -6.84 25.53
CA ALA A 44 2.33 -7.02 24.95
C ALA A 44 2.08 -8.51 24.73
N ALA A 45 0.86 -8.94 25.07
CA ALA A 45 0.40 -10.32 25.02
C ALA A 45 0.64 -10.94 23.63
N SER A 46 0.67 -12.27 23.56
CA SER A 46 0.64 -13.02 22.31
C SER A 46 -0.63 -12.67 21.50
N ALA A 47 -0.58 -11.58 20.73
CA ALA A 47 -1.50 -11.31 19.65
C ALA A 47 -1.06 -12.20 18.48
N GLU A 48 -2.00 -12.90 17.86
CA GLU A 48 -1.77 -13.50 16.55
C GLU A 48 -1.28 -12.38 15.60
N PRO A 49 -0.30 -12.65 14.72
CA PRO A 49 0.19 -11.65 13.78
C PRO A 49 -0.98 -11.11 12.94
N ARG A 50 -1.15 -9.79 12.91
CA ARG A 50 -2.13 -9.08 12.08
C ARG A 50 -1.49 -8.65 10.77
N GLY A 51 -2.31 -8.42 9.76
CA GLY A 51 -1.87 -8.08 8.41
C GLY A 51 -1.67 -9.31 7.53
N ALA A 52 -1.16 -9.07 6.33
CA ALA A 52 -0.92 -10.12 5.34
C ALA A 52 0.32 -10.94 5.70
N ALA A 53 0.25 -12.25 5.45
CA ALA A 53 1.40 -13.13 5.40
C ALA A 53 2.14 -12.90 4.07
N LEU A 54 3.08 -11.96 4.09
CA LEU A 54 3.83 -11.51 2.92
C LEU A 54 5.05 -12.43 2.66
N PRO A 55 5.42 -12.64 1.39
CA PRO A 55 6.58 -13.47 1.04
C PRO A 55 7.93 -12.77 1.25
N TYR A 56 7.90 -11.45 1.51
CA TYR A 56 9.06 -10.61 1.73
C TYR A 56 9.17 -10.15 3.19
N VAL A 57 10.39 -9.79 3.59
CA VAL A 57 10.66 -9.08 4.85
C VAL A 57 10.99 -7.63 4.53
N GLU A 58 10.33 -6.71 5.22
CA GLU A 58 10.54 -5.27 5.10
C GLU A 58 11.60 -4.80 6.12
N TYR A 59 12.44 -3.85 5.72
CA TYR A 59 13.48 -3.24 6.56
C TYR A 59 13.44 -1.72 6.38
N GLU A 60 13.22 -0.99 7.48
CA GLU A 60 13.24 0.47 7.52
C GLU A 60 14.68 1.00 7.46
N ALA A 61 14.92 2.04 6.66
CA ALA A 61 16.27 2.59 6.44
C ALA A 61 16.89 3.16 7.72
N GLU A 62 16.08 3.80 8.56
CA GLU A 62 16.48 4.42 9.82
C GLU A 62 16.86 3.40 10.91
N ASP A 63 16.42 2.15 10.78
CA ASP A 63 16.77 1.04 11.68
C ASP A 63 18.08 0.33 11.28
N GLY A 64 18.57 0.58 10.05
CA GLY A 64 19.82 0.02 9.51
C GLY A 64 21.09 0.74 9.97
N ASP A 65 22.25 0.27 9.48
CA ASP A 65 23.50 1.06 9.58
C ASP A 65 23.52 2.07 8.43
N TYR A 66 23.61 3.36 8.74
CA TYR A 66 23.58 4.38 7.71
C TYR A 66 24.60 5.49 7.91
N ARG A 67 25.04 6.04 6.78
CA ARG A 67 25.70 7.34 6.68
C ARG A 67 24.87 8.21 5.76
N GLY A 68 24.23 9.21 6.35
CA GLY A 68 23.37 10.15 5.65
C GLY A 68 22.73 11.11 6.65
N THR A 69 21.66 11.77 6.24
CA THR A 69 20.84 12.62 7.09
C THR A 69 19.52 11.93 7.39
N LEU A 70 19.21 11.71 8.66
CA LEU A 70 17.89 11.24 9.08
C LEU A 70 16.85 12.35 8.84
N LEU A 71 15.76 12.00 8.17
CA LEU A 71 14.57 12.83 7.98
C LEU A 71 13.46 12.25 8.86
N GLU A 72 12.78 13.09 9.64
CA GLU A 72 11.71 12.67 10.56
C GLU A 72 10.52 13.61 10.43
N ALA A 73 9.31 13.08 10.57
CA ALA A 73 8.11 13.91 10.63
C ALA A 73 8.07 14.77 11.91
N ASP A 74 7.38 15.90 11.82
CA ASP A 74 6.94 16.63 13.01
C ASP A 74 5.78 15.87 13.71
N PRO A 75 5.49 16.15 15.00
CA PRO A 75 4.42 15.46 15.73
C PRO A 75 3.03 15.60 15.12
N GLU A 76 2.74 16.71 14.42
CA GLU A 76 1.46 16.94 13.72
C GLU A 76 1.40 16.17 12.39
N ARG A 77 2.54 15.59 11.96
CA ARG A 77 2.71 14.85 10.69
C ARG A 77 2.18 15.65 9.52
N THR A 78 2.60 16.91 9.45
CA THR A 78 2.08 17.89 8.51
C THR A 78 2.21 17.40 7.06
N PHE A 79 1.09 17.38 6.32
CA PHE A 79 1.02 16.91 4.91
C PHE A 79 0.53 17.99 3.92
N GLY A 80 0.07 19.16 4.39
CA GLY A 80 -0.26 20.28 3.50
C GLY A 80 0.96 20.86 2.77
N HIS A 81 2.17 20.49 3.22
CA HIS A 81 3.46 20.96 2.75
C HIS A 81 4.42 19.79 2.45
N THR A 82 5.46 20.05 1.64
CA THR A 82 6.49 19.05 1.34
C THR A 82 7.23 18.61 2.59
N ASN A 83 7.02 17.35 2.99
CA ASN A 83 7.70 16.74 4.12
C ASN A 83 7.98 15.26 3.84
N PHE A 84 9.26 14.92 3.64
CA PHE A 84 9.69 13.53 3.40
C PHE A 84 9.42 12.63 4.61
N GLY A 85 9.65 13.12 5.83
CA GLY A 85 9.41 12.33 7.04
C GLY A 85 7.92 11.98 7.20
N THR A 86 7.01 12.91 6.87
CA THR A 86 5.56 12.61 6.90
C THR A 86 5.20 11.50 5.91
N GLU A 87 5.77 11.50 4.71
CA GLU A 87 5.46 10.49 3.67
C GLU A 87 6.27 9.20 3.77
N SER A 88 7.11 9.07 4.79
CA SER A 88 7.95 7.91 5.04
C SER A 88 7.25 6.86 5.89
N SER A 89 7.54 5.58 5.63
CA SER A 89 7.23 4.51 6.58
C SER A 89 7.93 4.78 7.90
N GLY A 90 7.32 4.39 9.02
CA GLY A 90 7.89 4.72 10.34
C GLY A 90 7.88 6.23 10.67
N ARG A 91 7.47 7.07 9.72
CA ARG A 91 7.63 8.54 9.72
C ARG A 91 9.09 9.01 9.70
N ALA A 92 10.00 8.18 9.18
CA ALA A 92 11.40 8.52 9.04
C ALA A 92 12.05 7.89 7.80
N SER A 93 13.12 8.51 7.30
CA SER A 93 13.91 7.96 6.19
C SER A 93 15.32 8.53 6.20
N VAL A 94 16.20 7.97 5.38
CA VAL A 94 17.60 8.40 5.28
C VAL A 94 17.87 9.06 3.94
N ARG A 95 18.36 10.30 4.01
CA ARG A 95 18.80 11.09 2.85
C ARG A 95 20.31 10.96 2.61
N LEU A 96 20.68 10.67 1.37
CA LEU A 96 22.06 10.52 0.88
C LEU A 96 22.44 11.71 -0.01
N ASP A 97 23.31 12.59 0.48
CA ASP A 97 23.70 13.84 -0.20
C ASP A 97 25.15 13.84 -0.72
N ALA A 98 25.99 12.92 -0.25
CA ALA A 98 27.39 12.85 -0.60
C ALA A 98 27.84 11.46 -1.06
N THR A 99 28.86 11.41 -1.91
CA THR A 99 29.50 10.14 -2.30
C THR A 99 30.00 9.39 -1.05
N GLY A 100 29.59 8.13 -0.92
CA GLY A 100 29.87 7.25 0.22
C GLY A 100 28.84 7.30 1.34
N ASP A 101 27.79 8.12 1.20
CA ASP A 101 26.56 7.99 1.98
C ASP A 101 25.83 6.70 1.57
N HIS A 102 25.25 6.01 2.55
CA HIS A 102 24.59 4.72 2.35
C HIS A 102 23.58 4.40 3.45
N VAL A 103 22.74 3.41 3.17
CA VAL A 103 21.99 2.61 4.15
C VAL A 103 22.32 1.13 3.94
N GLU A 104 22.51 0.39 5.03
CA GLU A 104 22.91 -1.01 5.03
C GLU A 104 22.01 -1.84 5.96
N PHE A 105 21.53 -2.95 5.42
CA PHE A 105 20.57 -3.86 6.02
C PHE A 105 21.19 -5.25 6.14
N THR A 106 20.84 -6.01 7.17
CA THR A 106 21.23 -7.42 7.28
C THR A 106 19.97 -8.28 7.14
N SER A 107 19.93 -9.13 6.12
CA SER A 107 18.74 -9.95 5.87
C SER A 107 18.53 -10.99 6.99
N THR A 108 17.29 -11.17 7.43
CA THR A 108 16.91 -12.23 8.37
C THR A 108 16.57 -13.53 7.66
N GLU A 109 16.21 -13.46 6.38
CA GLU A 109 15.88 -14.59 5.51
C GLU A 109 16.74 -14.57 4.24
N ALA A 110 16.68 -15.65 3.46
CA ALA A 110 17.28 -15.67 2.13
C ALA A 110 16.53 -14.71 1.18
N ALA A 111 17.25 -14.14 0.22
CA ALA A 111 16.67 -13.20 -0.73
C ALA A 111 17.39 -13.24 -2.08
N ASN A 112 16.62 -13.11 -3.16
CA ASN A 112 17.10 -12.91 -4.53
C ASN A 112 16.37 -11.76 -5.23
N SER A 113 15.58 -10.97 -4.51
CA SER A 113 15.03 -9.72 -5.02
C SER A 113 15.12 -8.61 -3.99
N ILE A 114 14.97 -7.39 -4.48
CA ILE A 114 14.88 -6.20 -3.67
C ILE A 114 13.81 -5.27 -4.26
N VAL A 115 12.93 -4.74 -3.42
CA VAL A 115 12.16 -3.52 -3.71
C VAL A 115 12.72 -2.41 -2.84
N VAL A 116 12.92 -1.23 -3.41
CA VAL A 116 13.40 -0.04 -2.69
C VAL A 116 12.35 1.07 -2.82
N ARG A 117 11.75 1.46 -1.70
CA ARG A 117 10.94 2.68 -1.66
C ARG A 117 11.86 3.88 -1.52
N ASN A 118 11.84 4.75 -2.52
CA ASN A 118 12.84 5.79 -2.67
C ASN A 118 12.26 7.08 -3.24
N SER A 119 13.02 8.16 -3.08
CA SER A 119 12.77 9.43 -3.76
C SER A 119 14.06 9.97 -4.36
N VAL A 120 14.02 10.28 -5.64
CA VAL A 120 15.02 11.07 -6.37
C VAL A 120 14.36 12.36 -6.88
N PRO A 121 15.13 13.42 -7.18
CA PRO A 121 14.57 14.69 -7.61
C PRO A 121 13.65 14.55 -8.84
N ASP A 122 12.63 15.38 -8.93
CA ASP A 122 11.91 15.59 -10.19
C ASP A 122 12.78 16.40 -11.18
N ALA A 123 12.46 16.30 -12.46
CA ALA A 123 13.08 17.15 -13.47
C ALA A 123 12.65 18.63 -13.27
N PRO A 124 13.50 19.61 -13.62
CA PRO A 124 13.15 21.03 -13.49
C PRO A 124 11.87 21.47 -14.22
N GLY A 125 11.42 20.70 -15.22
CA GLY A 125 10.19 20.93 -15.96
C GLY A 125 9.06 19.96 -15.63
N GLY A 126 9.23 19.08 -14.65
CA GLY A 126 8.33 17.96 -14.36
C GLY A 126 8.56 16.76 -15.27
N GLY A 127 7.83 15.68 -14.99
CA GLY A 127 7.87 14.44 -15.77
C GLY A 127 8.95 13.44 -15.32
N GLY A 128 9.64 13.73 -14.23
CA GLY A 128 10.61 12.83 -13.60
C GLY A 128 11.97 12.75 -14.26
N THR A 129 12.88 12.05 -13.59
CA THR A 129 14.23 11.70 -14.02
C THR A 129 14.48 10.23 -13.74
N GLU A 130 15.42 9.63 -14.49
CA GLU A 130 16.00 8.33 -14.18
C GLU A 130 17.41 8.54 -13.62
N GLU A 131 17.67 7.96 -12.45
CA GLU A 131 18.93 8.04 -11.74
C GLU A 131 19.39 6.64 -11.35
N THR A 132 20.63 6.52 -10.88
CA THR A 132 21.15 5.23 -10.38
C THR A 132 21.59 5.32 -8.93
N LEU A 133 21.45 4.21 -8.20
CA LEU A 133 21.99 4.02 -6.86
C LEU A 133 22.67 2.65 -6.78
N SER A 134 23.91 2.63 -6.28
CA SER A 134 24.71 1.41 -6.29
C SER A 134 24.27 0.43 -5.19
N LEU A 135 23.96 -0.81 -5.58
CA LEU A 135 23.60 -1.91 -4.69
C LEU A 135 24.81 -2.82 -4.45
N TYR A 136 25.20 -2.94 -3.19
CA TYR A 136 26.20 -3.87 -2.73
C TYR A 136 25.55 -5.01 -1.96
N VAL A 137 26.04 -6.23 -2.16
CA VAL A 137 25.74 -7.37 -1.29
C VAL A 137 27.05 -7.95 -0.77
N ASP A 138 27.18 -8.08 0.55
CA ASP A 138 28.42 -8.52 1.23
C ASP A 138 29.67 -7.78 0.73
N ASP A 139 29.59 -6.44 0.78
CA ASP A 139 30.62 -5.50 0.32
C ASP A 139 31.02 -5.61 -1.17
N THR A 140 30.29 -6.39 -1.96
CA THR A 140 30.53 -6.54 -3.41
C THR A 140 29.46 -5.78 -4.17
N LEU A 141 29.85 -4.89 -5.08
CA LEU A 141 28.90 -4.23 -5.99
C LEU A 141 28.24 -5.31 -6.87
N VAL A 142 26.91 -5.41 -6.79
CA VAL A 142 26.12 -6.38 -7.54
C VAL A 142 25.48 -5.72 -8.76
N GLU A 143 24.80 -4.60 -8.55
CA GLU A 143 24.08 -3.89 -9.61
C GLU A 143 24.01 -2.38 -9.31
N LYS A 144 23.76 -1.56 -10.34
CA LYS A 144 23.26 -0.19 -10.18
C LYS A 144 21.75 -0.20 -10.38
N LEU A 145 21.00 0.01 -9.30
CA LEU A 145 19.54 0.10 -9.36
C LEU A 145 19.13 1.35 -10.12
N THR A 146 18.26 1.21 -11.10
CA THR A 146 17.58 2.34 -11.74
C THR A 146 16.47 2.83 -10.81
N LEU A 147 16.54 4.10 -10.42
CA LEU A 147 15.52 4.80 -9.65
C LEU A 147 14.84 5.82 -10.56
N SER A 148 13.53 5.96 -10.44
CA SER A 148 12.75 6.89 -11.27
C SER A 148 11.87 7.78 -10.42
N SER A 149 11.79 9.06 -10.80
CA SER A 149 10.82 9.99 -10.23
C SER A 149 9.58 10.21 -11.12
N LYS A 150 9.46 9.45 -12.23
CA LYS A 150 8.39 9.62 -13.24
C LYS A 150 6.98 9.56 -12.68
N HIS A 151 6.73 8.69 -11.71
CA HIS A 151 5.39 8.52 -11.14
C HIS A 151 5.21 9.26 -9.80
N SER A 152 6.28 9.65 -9.15
CA SER A 152 6.28 10.53 -7.97
C SER A 152 6.11 12.02 -8.31
N TRP A 153 6.11 12.88 -7.28
CA TRP A 153 6.06 14.34 -7.38
C TRP A 153 4.78 14.90 -8.00
N LEU A 154 3.79 15.12 -7.14
CA LEU A 154 2.62 15.93 -7.46
C LEU A 154 2.71 17.29 -6.75
N TYR A 155 2.31 18.36 -7.42
CA TYR A 155 2.39 19.73 -6.93
C TYR A 155 1.00 20.36 -6.92
N GLY A 156 0.67 21.06 -5.83
CA GLY A 156 -0.62 21.75 -5.69
C GLY A 156 -1.13 21.72 -4.26
N THR A 157 -2.44 21.84 -4.07
CA THR A 157 -3.08 21.76 -2.74
C THR A 157 -3.67 20.37 -2.50
N THR A 158 -3.71 19.92 -1.24
CA THR A 158 -4.22 18.57 -0.89
C THR A 158 -5.74 18.52 -1.08
N ASP A 159 -6.38 19.68 -0.95
CA ASP A 159 -7.83 19.85 -0.97
C ASP A 159 -8.44 19.77 -2.38
N ASP A 160 -7.60 19.90 -3.41
CA ASP A 160 -7.98 19.80 -4.82
C ASP A 160 -7.13 18.72 -5.50
N PRO A 161 -7.45 17.44 -5.28
CA PRO A 161 -6.64 16.31 -5.75
C PRO A 161 -6.64 16.18 -7.28
N GLU A 162 -7.71 16.60 -7.95
CA GLU A 162 -7.83 16.62 -9.42
C GLU A 162 -7.05 17.80 -10.00
N GLY A 163 -6.83 18.86 -9.20
CA GLY A 163 -5.98 19.99 -9.53
C GLY A 163 -4.49 19.79 -9.23
N LEU A 164 -4.08 18.64 -8.70
CA LEU A 164 -2.66 18.31 -8.54
C LEU A 164 -2.01 18.13 -9.92
N THR A 165 -0.84 18.71 -10.09
CA THR A 165 -0.12 18.71 -11.37
C THR A 165 1.24 18.05 -11.26
N ASN A 166 1.78 17.61 -12.38
CA ASN A 166 3.18 17.19 -12.53
C ASN A 166 4.09 18.35 -12.96
N THR A 167 3.65 19.60 -12.77
CA THR A 167 4.46 20.79 -13.05
C THR A 167 5.10 21.29 -11.76
N PRO A 168 6.44 21.36 -11.68
CA PRO A 168 7.13 21.75 -10.46
C PRO A 168 6.66 23.07 -9.86
N GLY A 169 6.37 23.03 -8.56
CA GLY A 169 5.82 24.13 -7.78
C GLY A 169 6.11 23.97 -6.28
N PRO A 170 5.57 24.86 -5.43
CA PRO A 170 5.58 24.65 -3.99
C PRO A 170 4.72 23.45 -3.59
N ASP A 171 4.89 22.99 -2.36
CA ASP A 171 4.04 21.95 -1.73
C ASP A 171 3.95 20.66 -2.56
N ALA A 172 5.10 20.15 -2.99
CA ALA A 172 5.22 18.81 -3.55
C ALA A 172 4.78 17.75 -2.54
N ARG A 173 4.17 16.67 -3.04
CA ARG A 173 3.72 15.48 -2.31
C ARG A 173 3.81 14.23 -3.19
N ARG A 174 3.46 13.07 -2.63
CA ARG A 174 3.63 11.76 -3.30
C ARG A 174 5.10 11.63 -3.74
N LEU A 175 5.98 11.94 -2.79
CA LEU A 175 7.41 12.16 -2.98
C LEU A 175 8.17 10.86 -3.27
N PHE A 176 7.60 9.74 -2.87
CA PHE A 176 8.20 8.42 -3.01
C PHE A 176 7.55 7.61 -4.12
N ASP A 177 8.35 6.73 -4.71
CA ASP A 177 7.95 5.64 -5.60
C ASP A 177 8.75 4.38 -5.23
N GLU A 178 8.47 3.26 -5.89
CA GLU A 178 9.21 2.01 -5.68
C GLU A 178 10.02 1.63 -6.92
N SER A 179 11.20 1.06 -6.69
CA SER A 179 12.04 0.48 -7.74
C SER A 179 12.41 -0.94 -7.33
N HIS A 180 12.38 -1.89 -8.26
CA HIS A 180 12.56 -3.29 -7.94
C HIS A 180 13.55 -3.97 -8.86
N LEU A 181 14.23 -5.00 -8.35
CA LEU A 181 15.21 -5.79 -9.08
C LEU A 181 15.17 -7.25 -8.62
N LEU A 182 15.15 -8.17 -9.59
CA LEU A 182 15.43 -9.59 -9.37
C LEU A 182 16.93 -9.83 -9.63
N LEU A 183 17.63 -10.43 -8.67
CA LEU A 183 19.07 -10.67 -8.68
C LEU A 183 19.40 -12.02 -9.35
N GLU A 184 20.60 -12.13 -9.93
CA GLU A 184 21.05 -13.36 -10.62
C GLU A 184 21.26 -14.57 -9.67
N GLU A 185 21.50 -14.32 -8.39
CA GLU A 185 21.79 -15.33 -7.38
C GLU A 185 20.95 -15.11 -6.11
N THR A 186 20.71 -16.20 -5.37
CA THR A 186 20.07 -16.15 -4.04
C THR A 186 21.12 -15.99 -2.95
N TYR A 187 20.96 -14.95 -2.14
CA TYR A 187 21.79 -14.65 -0.98
C TYR A 187 21.19 -15.27 0.28
N PRO A 188 21.97 -15.93 1.14
CA PRO A 188 21.47 -16.56 2.36
C PRO A 188 21.08 -15.50 3.42
N ALA A 189 20.29 -15.91 4.40
CA ALA A 189 20.06 -15.13 5.62
C ALA A 189 21.39 -14.68 6.28
N GLY A 190 21.42 -13.44 6.73
CA GLY A 190 22.59 -12.77 7.31
C GLY A 190 23.47 -12.07 6.28
N SER A 191 23.08 -12.04 5.01
CA SER A 191 23.76 -11.24 3.98
C SER A 191 23.49 -9.75 4.20
N THR A 192 24.48 -8.92 3.90
CA THR A 192 24.37 -7.47 4.03
C THR A 192 23.98 -6.85 2.69
N PHE A 193 22.89 -6.09 2.64
CA PHE A 193 22.46 -5.33 1.47
C PHE A 193 22.70 -3.86 1.74
N ARG A 194 23.53 -3.19 0.91
CA ARG A 194 23.85 -1.76 1.08
C ARG A 194 23.49 -0.99 -0.18
N LEU A 195 22.65 0.02 -0.02
CA LEU A 195 22.37 1.03 -1.03
C LEU A 195 23.30 2.22 -0.77
N GLN A 196 24.21 2.51 -1.71
CA GLN A 196 25.26 3.51 -1.55
C GLN A 196 25.28 4.48 -2.73
N ARG A 197 25.43 5.77 -2.42
CA ARG A 197 25.72 6.79 -3.43
C ARG A 197 27.20 6.74 -3.80
N ASP A 198 27.52 6.16 -4.95
CA ASP A 198 28.87 6.16 -5.50
C ASP A 198 29.20 7.45 -6.28
N ALA A 199 30.42 7.55 -6.80
CA ALA A 199 30.92 8.78 -7.44
C ALA A 199 30.21 9.10 -8.76
N ASP A 200 29.62 8.10 -9.40
CA ASP A 200 28.86 8.18 -10.64
C ASP A 200 27.34 8.02 -10.43
N ASP A 201 26.88 8.00 -9.17
CA ASP A 201 25.46 8.15 -8.80
C ASP A 201 25.19 9.66 -8.63
N THR A 202 24.57 10.25 -9.67
CA THR A 202 24.62 11.70 -9.92
C THR A 202 23.41 12.51 -9.47
N ALA A 203 22.35 11.88 -8.96
CA ALA A 203 21.16 12.61 -8.49
C ALA A 203 21.55 13.67 -7.45
N GLU A 204 20.80 14.77 -7.37
CA GLU A 204 21.07 15.81 -6.36
C GLU A 204 21.06 15.20 -4.95
N PHE A 205 20.07 14.36 -4.69
CA PHE A 205 19.93 13.58 -3.46
C PHE A 205 19.26 12.24 -3.76
N TYR A 206 19.33 11.35 -2.79
CA TYR A 206 18.53 10.14 -2.71
C TYR A 206 17.87 10.12 -1.34
N VAL A 207 16.59 9.83 -1.24
CA VAL A 207 15.95 9.48 0.03
C VAL A 207 15.58 8.01 -0.05
N VAL A 208 16.07 7.21 0.88
CA VAL A 208 15.73 5.79 1.01
C VAL A 208 14.85 5.64 2.24
N ASP A 209 13.67 5.09 2.04
CA ASP A 209 12.66 4.87 3.07
C ASP A 209 12.81 3.47 3.65
N LEU A 210 12.64 2.46 2.81
CA LEU A 210 12.67 1.05 3.20
C LEU A 210 13.12 0.17 2.04
N ILE A 211 13.40 -1.10 2.36
CA ILE A 211 13.55 -2.17 1.38
C ILE A 211 12.68 -3.38 1.72
N ASP A 212 12.11 -4.03 0.70
CA ASP A 212 11.55 -5.38 0.82
C ASP A 212 12.55 -6.39 0.23
N LEU A 213 12.87 -7.46 0.96
CA LEU A 213 13.67 -8.58 0.47
C LEU A 213 12.85 -9.88 0.41
N GLU A 214 12.84 -10.55 -0.74
CA GLU A 214 12.05 -11.76 -1.02
C GLU A 214 12.96 -12.88 -1.59
N GLU A 215 12.72 -14.14 -1.21
CA GLU A 215 13.22 -15.30 -1.97
C GLU A 215 12.17 -15.68 -3.02
N VAL A 216 12.26 -15.04 -4.19
CA VAL A 216 11.39 -15.26 -5.33
C VAL A 216 11.65 -16.64 -5.93
N ALA A 217 10.57 -17.42 -6.09
CA ALA A 217 10.63 -18.72 -6.74
C ALA A 217 10.99 -18.59 -8.24
N PRO A 218 11.59 -19.62 -8.87
CA PRO A 218 11.73 -19.67 -10.32
C PRO A 218 10.38 -19.49 -11.04
N PRO A 219 10.38 -19.00 -12.30
CA PRO A 219 9.16 -18.83 -13.08
C PRO A 219 8.39 -20.15 -13.18
N ALA A 220 7.07 -20.09 -13.01
CA ALA A 220 6.21 -21.26 -13.14
C ALA A 220 6.22 -21.80 -14.58
N GLU A 221 6.11 -23.13 -14.72
CA GLU A 221 6.02 -23.77 -16.03
C GLU A 221 4.59 -23.66 -16.57
N GLN A 222 4.45 -23.51 -17.91
CA GLN A 222 3.15 -23.49 -18.59
C GLN A 222 2.32 -24.75 -18.25
N PRO A 223 1.10 -24.59 -17.68
CA PRO A 223 0.18 -25.70 -17.49
C PRO A 223 -0.23 -26.33 -18.82
N ALA A 224 -0.41 -27.65 -18.84
CA ALA A 224 -0.63 -28.41 -20.07
C ALA A 224 -1.94 -28.04 -20.80
N GLU A 225 -2.92 -27.52 -20.07
CA GLU A 225 -4.20 -27.04 -20.58
C GLU A 225 -4.15 -25.62 -21.18
N CYS A 226 -3.17 -24.81 -20.78
CA CYS A 226 -3.10 -23.42 -21.20
C CYS A 226 -2.35 -23.27 -22.53
N VAL A 227 -2.71 -22.24 -23.31
CA VAL A 227 -2.04 -21.87 -24.56
C VAL A 227 -1.32 -20.53 -24.38
N SER A 228 -0.07 -20.46 -24.80
CA SER A 228 0.78 -19.27 -24.62
C SER A 228 0.37 -18.14 -25.56
N ILE A 229 0.39 -16.89 -25.07
CA ILE A 229 0.21 -15.69 -25.90
C ILE A 229 1.24 -15.58 -27.05
N THR A 230 2.39 -16.25 -26.93
CA THR A 230 3.39 -16.33 -28.03
C THR A 230 2.88 -17.10 -29.24
N GLU A 231 1.92 -18.01 -29.06
CA GLU A 231 1.26 -18.71 -30.17
C GLU A 231 0.31 -17.79 -30.96
N PHE A 232 -0.11 -16.69 -30.32
CA PHE A 232 -0.91 -15.62 -30.93
C PHE A 232 -0.05 -14.48 -31.49
N GLY A 233 1.28 -14.57 -31.39
CA GLY A 233 2.23 -13.65 -32.01
C GLY A 233 2.92 -12.67 -31.08
N ALA A 234 2.63 -12.72 -29.77
CA ALA A 234 3.34 -11.90 -28.78
C ALA A 234 4.83 -12.29 -28.70
N VAL A 235 5.70 -11.31 -28.42
CA VAL A 235 7.14 -11.53 -28.26
C VAL A 235 7.63 -10.80 -27.00
N PRO A 236 8.17 -11.51 -26.00
CA PRO A 236 8.59 -10.86 -24.77
C PRO A 236 9.81 -9.97 -25.01
N ASP A 237 9.92 -8.90 -24.22
CA ASP A 237 11.11 -8.06 -24.08
C ASP A 237 11.58 -7.36 -25.37
N ASP A 238 10.72 -7.26 -26.40
CA ASP A 238 11.09 -6.64 -27.68
C ASP A 238 10.69 -5.15 -27.78
N GLY A 239 9.87 -4.66 -26.83
CA GLY A 239 9.41 -3.28 -26.74
C GLY A 239 8.24 -2.91 -27.68
N GLU A 240 7.78 -3.86 -28.49
CA GLU A 240 6.64 -3.72 -29.38
C GLU A 240 5.33 -4.03 -28.65
N ASP A 241 4.19 -3.56 -29.18
CA ASP A 241 2.88 -3.73 -28.55
C ASP A 241 2.31 -5.15 -28.77
N ASP A 242 2.08 -5.89 -27.69
CA ASP A 242 1.54 -7.25 -27.65
C ASP A 242 0.00 -7.29 -27.48
N THR A 243 -0.66 -6.13 -27.39
CA THR A 243 -2.11 -6.05 -27.11
C THR A 243 -2.95 -6.93 -28.03
N GLU A 244 -2.67 -6.93 -29.35
CA GLU A 244 -3.45 -7.71 -30.32
C GLU A 244 -3.34 -9.23 -30.05
N ALA A 245 -2.14 -9.71 -29.72
CA ALA A 245 -1.92 -11.12 -29.41
C ALA A 245 -2.56 -11.52 -28.08
N LEU A 246 -2.45 -10.67 -27.06
CA LEU A 246 -3.09 -10.88 -25.76
C LEU A 246 -4.61 -10.91 -25.89
N GLN A 247 -5.20 -9.94 -26.60
CA GLN A 247 -6.63 -9.88 -26.88
C GLN A 247 -7.09 -11.12 -27.66
N ALA A 248 -6.33 -11.57 -28.66
CA ALA A 248 -6.67 -12.77 -29.43
C ALA A 248 -6.68 -14.04 -28.57
N ALA A 249 -5.70 -14.21 -27.67
CA ALA A 249 -5.65 -15.34 -26.76
C ALA A 249 -6.85 -15.34 -25.80
N VAL A 250 -7.14 -14.19 -25.17
CA VAL A 250 -8.28 -14.01 -24.27
C VAL A 250 -9.61 -14.24 -24.98
N THR A 251 -9.74 -13.77 -26.22
CA THR A 251 -10.94 -14.03 -27.04
C THR A 251 -11.10 -15.52 -27.38
N ALA A 252 -10.01 -16.22 -27.67
CA ALA A 252 -10.04 -17.65 -27.95
C ALA A 252 -10.51 -18.46 -26.74
N ASP A 253 -10.04 -18.10 -25.54
CA ASP A 253 -10.46 -18.74 -24.28
C ASP A 253 -11.94 -18.48 -23.99
N GLN A 254 -12.37 -17.21 -24.07
CA GLN A 254 -13.76 -16.81 -23.91
C GLN A 254 -14.71 -17.52 -24.90
N ASN A 255 -14.23 -17.88 -26.09
CA ASN A 255 -15.01 -18.61 -27.10
C ASN A 255 -14.94 -20.15 -26.93
N GLY A 256 -14.18 -20.66 -25.97
CA GLY A 256 -13.97 -22.09 -25.72
C GLY A 256 -13.09 -22.78 -26.79
N GLU A 257 -12.21 -22.03 -27.44
CA GLU A 257 -11.24 -22.55 -28.41
C GLU A 257 -9.97 -23.07 -27.74
N ILE A 258 -9.62 -22.48 -26.59
CA ILE A 258 -8.58 -22.93 -25.66
C ILE A 258 -9.21 -23.00 -24.25
N ASP A 259 -8.53 -23.68 -23.32
CA ASP A 259 -9.05 -23.87 -21.95
C ASP A 259 -8.44 -22.89 -20.93
N CYS A 260 -7.37 -22.19 -21.30
CA CYS A 260 -6.68 -21.20 -20.47
C CYS A 260 -5.66 -20.39 -21.29
N VAL A 261 -5.47 -19.11 -20.97
CA VAL A 261 -4.40 -18.24 -21.48
C VAL A 261 -3.17 -18.30 -20.58
N TRP A 262 -2.01 -18.59 -21.17
CA TRP A 262 -0.72 -18.54 -20.49
C TRP A 262 0.12 -17.33 -20.91
N ILE A 263 0.60 -16.57 -19.92
CA ILE A 263 1.55 -15.47 -20.10
C ILE A 263 2.91 -15.94 -19.56
N PRO A 264 3.91 -16.21 -20.42
CA PRO A 264 5.22 -16.67 -19.96
C PRO A 264 6.00 -15.58 -19.21
N GLU A 265 7.18 -15.96 -18.70
CA GLU A 265 8.16 -14.99 -18.23
C GLU A 265 8.52 -13.98 -19.34
N GLY A 266 8.72 -12.73 -18.95
CA GLY A 266 9.04 -11.61 -19.82
C GLY A 266 8.21 -10.37 -19.53
N GLN A 267 8.63 -9.25 -20.12
CA GLN A 267 7.88 -8.02 -20.18
C GLN A 267 7.08 -7.94 -21.48
N TRP A 268 5.79 -7.65 -21.35
CA TRP A 268 4.82 -7.65 -22.44
C TRP A 268 4.15 -6.29 -22.49
N ARG A 269 4.22 -5.61 -23.63
CA ARG A 269 3.68 -4.26 -23.74
C ARG A 269 2.20 -4.33 -24.06
N GLN A 270 1.36 -3.71 -23.24
CA GLN A 270 -0.09 -3.66 -23.43
C GLN A 270 -0.55 -2.20 -23.50
N GLU A 271 -0.86 -1.71 -24.69
CA GLU A 271 -1.27 -0.31 -24.92
C GLU A 271 -2.79 -0.11 -25.07
N GLN A 272 -3.60 -1.20 -25.10
CA GLN A 272 -5.06 -1.10 -24.98
C GLN A 272 -5.63 -2.05 -23.93
N LYS A 273 -6.76 -1.65 -23.33
CA LYS A 273 -7.53 -2.47 -22.38
C LYS A 273 -7.96 -3.77 -23.05
N ILE A 274 -7.75 -4.90 -22.36
CA ILE A 274 -8.30 -6.19 -22.80
C ILE A 274 -9.75 -6.29 -22.34
N LEU A 275 -10.66 -6.44 -23.31
CA LEU A 275 -12.11 -6.42 -23.09
C LEU A 275 -12.84 -7.20 -24.19
N THR A 276 -14.15 -7.43 -24.05
CA THR A 276 -14.95 -8.06 -25.12
C THR A 276 -15.39 -6.99 -26.12
N ASP A 277 -15.17 -7.19 -27.42
CA ASP A 277 -15.71 -6.28 -28.44
C ASP A 277 -17.24 -6.19 -28.35
N ASP A 278 -17.81 -4.98 -28.24
CA ASP A 278 -19.27 -4.82 -28.07
C ASP A 278 -19.99 -5.28 -29.34
N PRO A 279 -20.69 -6.44 -29.31
CA PRO A 279 -21.28 -7.00 -30.53
C PRO A 279 -22.43 -6.15 -31.10
N GLU A 280 -22.93 -5.18 -30.32
CA GLU A 280 -24.03 -4.31 -30.69
C GLU A 280 -23.59 -2.87 -31.03
N ASP A 281 -22.30 -2.54 -30.93
CA ASP A 281 -21.74 -1.19 -31.17
C ASP A 281 -22.56 -0.07 -30.47
N ARG A 282 -22.94 -0.26 -29.20
CA ARG A 282 -23.99 0.54 -28.53
C ARG A 282 -23.58 1.95 -28.13
N GLY A 283 -22.29 2.25 -28.18
CA GLY A 283 -21.74 3.49 -27.66
C GLY A 283 -20.53 3.99 -28.42
N GLN A 284 -20.07 5.17 -28.01
CA GLN A 284 -18.79 5.71 -28.47
C GLN A 284 -17.60 4.90 -27.92
N TYR A 285 -17.77 4.33 -26.73
CA TYR A 285 -16.76 3.55 -26.03
C TYR A 285 -17.28 2.12 -25.82
N ASN A 286 -16.38 1.15 -25.88
CA ASN A 286 -16.67 -0.23 -25.57
C ASN A 286 -16.52 -0.49 -24.07
N GLN A 287 -17.60 -0.94 -23.42
CA GLN A 287 -17.69 -1.15 -21.96
C GLN A 287 -18.29 -2.54 -21.64
N VAL A 288 -17.98 -3.52 -22.49
CA VAL A 288 -18.30 -4.93 -22.30
C VAL A 288 -17.05 -5.66 -21.83
N GLY A 289 -17.06 -6.11 -20.58
CA GLY A 289 -15.92 -6.84 -20.00
C GLY A 289 -15.77 -8.25 -20.57
N ILE A 290 -14.60 -8.84 -20.37
CA ILE A 290 -14.34 -10.25 -20.61
C ILE A 290 -15.12 -11.12 -19.62
N ARG A 291 -15.40 -12.36 -20.01
CA ARG A 291 -16.10 -13.33 -19.19
C ARG A 291 -15.70 -14.75 -19.54
N ASP A 292 -15.84 -15.65 -18.56
CA ASP A 292 -15.54 -17.07 -18.75
C ASP A 292 -14.10 -17.28 -19.25
N VAL A 293 -13.14 -16.55 -18.65
CA VAL A 293 -11.72 -16.55 -19.03
C VAL A 293 -10.81 -16.99 -17.89
N ASP A 294 -9.82 -17.84 -18.14
CA ASP A 294 -8.72 -18.17 -17.21
C ASP A 294 -7.37 -17.66 -17.76
N ILE A 295 -6.74 -16.73 -17.06
CA ILE A 295 -5.45 -16.11 -17.41
C ILE A 295 -4.44 -16.39 -16.31
N ARG A 296 -3.32 -17.03 -16.67
CA ARG A 296 -2.25 -17.38 -15.72
C ARG A 296 -0.89 -16.92 -16.22
N GLY A 297 -0.13 -16.28 -15.34
CA GLY A 297 1.26 -15.92 -15.58
C GLY A 297 2.26 -16.87 -14.89
N ALA A 298 3.55 -16.60 -15.11
CA ALA A 298 4.68 -17.33 -14.52
C ALA A 298 5.06 -16.87 -13.10
N GLY A 299 4.33 -15.92 -12.52
CA GLY A 299 4.57 -15.27 -11.22
C GLY A 299 4.68 -13.76 -11.37
N MET A 300 4.31 -13.00 -10.32
CA MET A 300 4.33 -11.52 -10.34
C MET A 300 5.67 -10.92 -10.79
N TRP A 301 6.78 -11.52 -10.36
CA TRP A 301 8.13 -11.08 -10.72
C TRP A 301 8.53 -11.43 -12.16
N HIS A 302 7.84 -12.38 -12.80
CA HIS A 302 8.25 -12.99 -14.07
C HIS A 302 7.37 -12.57 -15.24
N SER A 303 6.05 -12.49 -15.08
CA SER A 303 5.12 -12.13 -16.15
C SER A 303 4.60 -10.71 -15.93
N GLN A 304 5.15 -9.75 -16.66
CA GLN A 304 4.91 -8.33 -16.42
C GLN A 304 4.24 -7.69 -17.63
N LEU A 305 2.99 -7.25 -17.47
CA LEU A 305 2.32 -6.40 -18.44
C LEU A 305 2.67 -4.94 -18.14
N TYR A 306 3.02 -4.15 -19.15
CA TYR A 306 3.32 -2.73 -18.96
C TYR A 306 2.82 -1.86 -20.11
N THR A 307 2.61 -0.57 -19.85
CA THR A 307 2.26 0.43 -20.87
C THR A 307 3.23 1.61 -20.83
N LEU A 308 3.50 2.22 -21.98
CA LEU A 308 4.25 3.48 -22.06
C LEU A 308 3.34 4.69 -22.31
N THR A 309 2.12 4.47 -22.79
CA THR A 309 1.18 5.54 -23.16
C THR A 309 0.36 5.94 -21.94
N PRO A 310 0.44 7.20 -21.45
CA PRO A 310 -0.41 7.67 -20.37
C PRO A 310 -1.90 7.55 -20.75
N PRO A 311 -2.80 7.15 -19.84
CA PRO A 311 -4.18 6.84 -20.21
C PRO A 311 -4.97 8.02 -20.80
N HIS A 312 -4.73 9.23 -20.31
CA HIS A 312 -5.35 10.45 -20.84
C HIS A 312 -4.81 10.89 -22.23
N GLU A 313 -3.70 10.29 -22.69
CA GLU A 313 -3.13 10.49 -24.02
C GLU A 313 -3.44 9.33 -24.97
N ALA A 314 -3.97 8.23 -24.45
CA ALA A 314 -4.28 7.05 -25.22
C ALA A 314 -5.52 7.26 -26.11
N ASN A 315 -5.43 6.82 -27.37
CA ASN A 315 -6.57 6.73 -28.27
C ASN A 315 -7.14 5.31 -28.21
N GLY A 316 -7.82 4.99 -27.11
CA GLY A 316 -8.39 3.66 -26.83
C GLY A 316 -9.84 3.49 -27.29
N ILE A 317 -10.29 2.24 -27.28
CA ILE A 317 -11.70 1.88 -27.52
C ILE A 317 -12.57 1.98 -26.26
N ASN A 318 -11.96 2.00 -25.08
CA ASN A 318 -12.67 2.06 -23.80
C ASN A 318 -12.92 3.52 -23.34
N HIS A 319 -13.75 3.68 -22.32
CA HIS A 319 -14.03 4.96 -21.69
C HIS A 319 -12.73 5.59 -21.15
N PRO A 320 -12.49 6.91 -21.36
CA PRO A 320 -11.24 7.56 -20.94
C PRO A 320 -10.87 7.37 -19.46
N HIS A 321 -11.86 7.37 -18.56
CA HIS A 321 -11.68 7.09 -17.13
C HIS A 321 -11.06 5.72 -16.84
N GLU A 322 -11.41 4.69 -17.63
CA GLU A 322 -10.97 3.30 -17.43
C GLU A 322 -9.56 3.06 -17.99
N GLY A 323 -9.13 3.88 -18.94
CA GLY A 323 -7.79 3.87 -19.51
C GLY A 323 -7.54 2.73 -20.50
N ASN A 324 -6.25 2.49 -20.76
CA ASN A 324 -5.76 1.73 -21.91
C ASN A 324 -4.91 0.50 -21.54
N PHE A 325 -4.91 0.05 -20.29
CA PHE A 325 -4.11 -1.12 -19.87
C PHE A 325 -4.90 -1.98 -18.87
N GLY A 326 -4.44 -3.20 -18.60
CA GLY A 326 -5.13 -4.18 -17.77
C GLY A 326 -6.42 -4.70 -18.42
N PHE A 327 -7.43 -5.01 -17.60
CA PHE A 327 -8.58 -5.83 -18.02
C PHE A 327 -9.92 -5.22 -17.59
N ASP A 328 -10.90 -5.26 -18.49
CA ASP A 328 -12.31 -5.01 -18.18
C ASP A 328 -13.03 -6.35 -18.01
N ILE A 329 -13.73 -6.58 -16.89
CA ILE A 329 -14.21 -7.89 -16.47
C ILE A 329 -15.71 -7.83 -16.16
N ASP A 330 -16.50 -8.70 -16.81
CA ASP A 330 -17.94 -8.82 -16.57
C ASP A 330 -18.28 -9.96 -15.59
N ALA A 331 -17.75 -11.18 -15.76
CA ALA A 331 -18.09 -12.34 -14.92
C ALA A 331 -17.13 -13.51 -15.08
N ASN A 332 -17.16 -14.47 -14.15
CA ASN A 332 -16.50 -15.78 -14.23
C ASN A 332 -15.08 -15.74 -14.83
N THR A 333 -14.26 -14.78 -14.39
CA THR A 333 -12.90 -14.59 -14.89
C THR A 333 -11.87 -14.89 -13.81
N GLN A 334 -10.81 -15.61 -14.17
CA GLN A 334 -9.72 -15.97 -13.28
C GLN A 334 -8.45 -15.32 -13.80
N ILE A 335 -7.75 -14.54 -12.95
CA ILE A 335 -6.46 -13.94 -13.30
C ILE A 335 -5.48 -14.24 -12.18
N SER A 336 -4.33 -14.84 -12.51
CA SER A 336 -3.29 -15.07 -11.50
C SER A 336 -1.86 -14.95 -11.97
N ASP A 337 -0.97 -14.75 -11.00
CA ASP A 337 0.48 -14.94 -11.14
C ASP A 337 1.14 -13.99 -12.16
N LEU A 338 0.75 -12.71 -12.16
CA LEU A 338 1.30 -11.70 -13.07
C LEU A 338 1.37 -10.30 -12.43
N ALA A 339 2.09 -9.39 -13.07
CA ALA A 339 2.11 -7.97 -12.73
C ALA A 339 1.51 -7.11 -13.85
N ILE A 340 0.93 -5.97 -13.47
CA ILE A 340 0.36 -4.94 -14.35
C ILE A 340 0.95 -3.59 -13.92
N PHE A 341 1.87 -3.06 -14.72
CA PHE A 341 2.50 -1.77 -14.50
C PHE A 341 1.90 -0.72 -15.43
N GLY A 342 1.10 0.17 -14.84
CA GLY A 342 0.49 1.29 -15.53
C GLY A 342 1.48 2.37 -15.92
N SER A 343 0.98 3.37 -16.63
CA SER A 343 1.72 4.57 -17.08
C SER A 343 1.14 5.86 -16.50
N GLY A 344 0.26 5.73 -15.49
CA GLY A 344 -0.43 6.85 -14.86
C GLY A 344 0.56 7.85 -14.25
N THR A 345 0.28 9.14 -14.41
CA THR A 345 1.08 10.25 -13.85
C THR A 345 0.22 11.32 -13.18
N ILE A 346 -1.09 11.11 -13.17
CA ILE A 346 -2.10 12.04 -12.67
C ILE A 346 -3.24 11.24 -12.03
N ARG A 347 -3.90 11.87 -11.05
CA ARG A 347 -5.20 11.41 -10.57
C ARG A 347 -6.32 11.87 -11.52
N GLY A 348 -6.33 13.16 -11.79
CA GLY A 348 -7.27 13.85 -12.68
C GLY A 348 -6.58 15.02 -13.37
N GLY A 349 -7.24 15.62 -14.36
CA GLY A 349 -6.71 16.78 -15.06
C GLY A 349 -7.75 17.54 -15.88
N ASP A 350 -7.31 18.64 -16.49
CA ASP A 350 -8.15 19.53 -17.28
C ASP A 350 -9.00 18.77 -18.31
N GLY A 351 -10.29 19.11 -18.38
CA GLY A 351 -11.20 18.50 -19.35
C GLY A 351 -11.64 17.07 -19.02
N GLY A 352 -11.43 16.61 -17.78
CA GLY A 352 -11.85 15.27 -17.32
C GLY A 352 -10.85 14.16 -17.68
N GLN A 353 -9.57 14.51 -17.80
CA GLN A 353 -8.49 13.55 -17.96
C GLN A 353 -8.31 12.73 -16.69
N GLU A 354 -7.96 11.45 -16.83
CA GLU A 354 -7.71 10.55 -15.69
C GLU A 354 -6.56 9.59 -15.99
N GLY A 355 -5.99 9.01 -14.93
CA GLY A 355 -4.82 8.12 -15.00
C GLY A 355 -5.13 6.64 -15.23
N GLY A 356 -6.34 6.27 -15.64
CA GLY A 356 -6.74 4.89 -15.97
C GLY A 356 -6.88 3.92 -14.78
N VAL A 357 -7.59 2.82 -14.99
CA VAL A 357 -7.82 1.79 -13.95
C VAL A 357 -7.08 0.51 -14.33
N GLY A 358 -6.51 -0.23 -13.38
CA GLY A 358 -5.87 -1.52 -13.66
C GLY A 358 -6.89 -2.58 -14.06
N LEU A 359 -7.81 -2.90 -13.15
CA LEU A 359 -8.92 -3.82 -13.39
C LEU A 359 -10.26 -3.10 -13.16
N ASN A 360 -11.18 -3.18 -14.11
CA ASN A 360 -12.48 -2.54 -13.98
C ASN A 360 -13.59 -3.42 -14.54
N GLY A 361 -14.84 -3.05 -14.30
CA GLY A 361 -15.99 -3.77 -14.85
C GLY A 361 -16.98 -4.19 -13.79
N ARG A 362 -17.80 -5.17 -14.10
CA ARG A 362 -18.91 -5.63 -13.24
C ARG A 362 -18.50 -6.76 -12.31
N PHE A 363 -17.49 -7.54 -12.70
CA PHE A 363 -16.94 -8.71 -12.03
C PHE A 363 -17.90 -9.89 -11.78
N GLY A 364 -19.21 -9.68 -11.68
CA GLY A 364 -20.21 -10.75 -11.70
C GLY A 364 -19.98 -11.88 -10.70
N GLU A 365 -20.54 -13.05 -10.99
CA GLU A 365 -20.31 -14.28 -10.21
C GLU A 365 -19.05 -15.02 -10.69
N GLY A 366 -18.36 -15.70 -9.78
CA GLY A 366 -17.30 -16.66 -10.12
C GLY A 366 -15.93 -16.04 -10.41
N THR A 367 -15.78 -14.72 -10.40
CA THR A 367 -14.50 -14.06 -10.67
C THR A 367 -13.53 -14.17 -9.50
N LYS A 368 -12.26 -14.48 -9.79
CA LYS A 368 -11.19 -14.64 -8.80
C LYS A 368 -9.88 -14.06 -9.31
N ILE A 369 -9.25 -13.22 -8.51
CA ILE A 369 -7.98 -12.57 -8.84
C ILE A 369 -6.98 -12.91 -7.75
N SER A 370 -5.90 -13.60 -8.09
CA SER A 370 -4.93 -14.05 -7.07
C SER A 370 -3.50 -13.86 -7.47
N ARG A 371 -2.65 -13.41 -6.54
CA ARG A 371 -1.23 -13.18 -6.81
C ARG A 371 -0.99 -12.26 -8.02
N VAL A 372 -1.71 -11.13 -8.05
CA VAL A 372 -1.53 -10.06 -9.04
C VAL A 372 -0.89 -8.83 -8.38
N TRP A 373 0.13 -8.26 -9.04
CA TRP A 373 0.78 -7.02 -8.61
C TRP A 373 0.39 -5.88 -9.56
N ILE A 374 -0.23 -4.80 -9.06
CA ILE A 374 -0.65 -3.64 -9.84
C ILE A 374 0.06 -2.39 -9.33
N GLU A 375 0.68 -1.62 -10.23
CA GLU A 375 1.23 -0.29 -9.92
C GLU A 375 0.88 0.77 -10.97
N HIS A 376 1.04 2.04 -10.57
CA HIS A 376 0.98 3.22 -11.45
C HIS A 376 -0.32 3.33 -12.26
N ALA A 377 -1.42 2.84 -11.69
CA ALA A 377 -2.78 3.11 -12.13
C ALA A 377 -3.36 4.31 -11.37
N ASN A 378 -4.39 4.97 -11.91
CA ASN A 378 -5.21 5.85 -11.09
C ASN A 378 -5.88 5.05 -9.98
N VAL A 379 -6.70 4.08 -10.36
CA VAL A 379 -7.30 3.11 -9.44
C VAL A 379 -6.73 1.72 -9.73
N GLY A 380 -6.37 0.97 -8.70
CA GLY A 380 -5.94 -0.42 -8.89
C GLY A 380 -7.07 -1.28 -9.46
N VAL A 381 -8.19 -1.31 -8.74
CA VAL A 381 -9.40 -2.06 -9.12
C VAL A 381 -10.68 -1.27 -8.82
N TRP A 382 -11.53 -1.09 -9.82
CA TRP A 382 -12.88 -0.53 -9.65
C TRP A 382 -13.95 -1.59 -9.94
N VAL A 383 -14.57 -2.13 -8.87
CA VAL A 383 -15.55 -3.22 -8.95
C VAL A 383 -16.97 -2.67 -8.98
N GLY A 384 -17.58 -2.71 -10.15
CA GLY A 384 -18.96 -2.30 -10.37
C GLY A 384 -19.07 -1.32 -11.53
N ARG A 385 -20.26 -1.27 -12.12
CA ARG A 385 -20.64 -0.26 -13.12
C ARG A 385 -21.98 0.34 -12.75
N ASP A 386 -22.14 1.63 -12.99
CA ASP A 386 -23.43 2.28 -12.85
C ASP A 386 -24.45 1.64 -13.81
N VAL A 387 -25.68 1.43 -13.34
CA VAL A 387 -26.73 0.73 -14.09
C VAL A 387 -27.08 1.41 -15.42
N ASP A 388 -26.85 2.72 -15.55
CA ASP A 388 -27.12 3.50 -16.76
C ASP A 388 -26.07 3.31 -17.86
N ASN A 389 -24.96 2.61 -17.56
CA ASN A 389 -23.95 2.26 -18.55
C ASN A 389 -24.52 1.39 -19.67
N ILE A 390 -24.84 0.13 -19.38
CA ILE A 390 -25.54 -0.82 -20.26
C ILE A 390 -26.47 -1.66 -19.36
N PRO A 391 -27.74 -1.26 -19.19
CA PRO A 391 -28.66 -1.87 -18.22
C PRO A 391 -28.86 -3.38 -18.40
N GLU A 392 -28.78 -3.88 -19.64
CA GLU A 392 -28.95 -5.30 -19.97
C GLU A 392 -27.81 -6.17 -19.46
N LEU A 393 -26.65 -5.56 -19.19
CA LEU A 393 -25.48 -6.24 -18.64
C LEU A 393 -25.40 -6.09 -17.11
N TRP A 394 -26.45 -5.58 -16.42
CA TRP A 394 -26.45 -5.52 -14.96
C TRP A 394 -26.07 -6.87 -14.34
N GLY A 395 -25.02 -6.87 -13.52
CA GLY A 395 -24.43 -8.09 -12.99
C GLY A 395 -23.35 -7.76 -11.96
N PRO A 396 -23.72 -7.26 -10.77
CA PRO A 396 -22.74 -6.86 -9.77
C PRO A 396 -21.89 -8.04 -9.31
N ALA A 397 -20.71 -7.75 -8.76
CA ALA A 397 -19.87 -8.74 -8.12
C ALA A 397 -20.63 -9.51 -7.04
N ASP A 398 -20.61 -10.85 -7.11
CA ASP A 398 -21.17 -11.73 -6.09
C ASP A 398 -20.22 -12.91 -5.86
N GLY A 399 -19.59 -12.95 -4.69
CA GLY A 399 -18.56 -13.95 -4.39
C GLY A 399 -17.21 -13.66 -5.04
N LEU A 400 -16.90 -12.40 -5.35
CA LEU A 400 -15.59 -12.00 -5.90
C LEU A 400 -14.49 -12.18 -4.85
N GLU A 401 -13.39 -12.80 -5.25
CA GLU A 401 -12.23 -13.05 -4.37
C GLU A 401 -10.98 -12.38 -4.92
N PHE A 402 -10.36 -11.50 -4.13
CA PHE A 402 -8.98 -11.06 -4.28
C PHE A 402 -8.13 -11.68 -3.16
N THR A 403 -7.04 -12.34 -3.54
CA THR A 403 -6.14 -13.00 -2.58
C THR A 403 -4.67 -12.81 -2.96
N ASP A 404 -3.82 -12.50 -1.99
CA ASP A 404 -2.37 -12.33 -2.19
C ASP A 404 -2.02 -11.26 -3.24
N VAL A 405 -2.81 -10.20 -3.39
CA VAL A 405 -2.51 -9.14 -4.36
C VAL A 405 -1.56 -8.09 -3.77
N ARG A 406 -0.80 -7.42 -4.64
CA ARG A 406 0.00 -6.23 -4.29
C ARG A 406 -0.57 -5.06 -5.10
N VAL A 407 -1.09 -4.02 -4.45
CA VAL A 407 -1.56 -2.80 -5.15
C VAL A 407 -0.80 -1.62 -4.60
N ARG A 408 0.07 -1.03 -5.43
CA ARG A 408 1.00 0.00 -4.97
C ARG A 408 0.98 1.24 -5.85
N ASN A 409 1.37 2.38 -5.27
CA ASN A 409 1.68 3.61 -6.02
C ASN A 409 0.52 4.13 -6.91
N THR A 410 -0.73 3.94 -6.48
CA THR A 410 -1.91 4.41 -7.22
C THR A 410 -2.17 5.91 -7.00
N TYR A 411 -2.91 6.56 -7.92
CA TYR A 411 -3.27 7.98 -7.78
C TYR A 411 -4.63 8.24 -7.10
N ALA A 412 -5.42 7.18 -6.96
CA ALA A 412 -6.68 7.10 -6.26
C ALA A 412 -6.75 5.74 -5.53
N ASP A 413 -7.94 5.14 -5.45
CA ASP A 413 -8.22 3.95 -4.65
C ASP A 413 -7.34 2.75 -5.02
N GLY A 414 -7.09 1.88 -4.04
CA GLY A 414 -6.50 0.57 -4.30
C GLY A 414 -7.55 -0.38 -4.91
N ILE A 415 -8.55 -0.79 -4.11
CA ILE A 415 -9.72 -1.56 -4.57
C ILE A 415 -11.00 -0.94 -4.02
N ASN A 416 -11.97 -0.66 -4.89
CA ASN A 416 -13.29 -0.18 -4.50
C ASN A 416 -14.40 -1.18 -4.88
N LEU A 417 -15.11 -1.71 -3.89
CA LEU A 417 -16.28 -2.58 -4.03
C LEU A 417 -17.56 -1.74 -4.04
N THR A 418 -18.18 -1.58 -5.21
CA THR A 418 -19.32 -0.67 -5.40
C THR A 418 -20.49 -1.30 -6.16
N ASN A 419 -21.59 -0.54 -6.31
CA ASN A 419 -22.73 -0.84 -7.18
C ASN A 419 -23.36 -2.23 -6.91
N GLY A 420 -23.61 -2.56 -5.64
CA GLY A 420 -24.26 -3.82 -5.26
C GLY A 420 -23.31 -5.01 -5.13
N ALA A 421 -21.99 -4.79 -5.15
CA ALA A 421 -21.00 -5.81 -4.84
C ALA A 421 -21.32 -6.49 -3.48
N ARG A 422 -21.31 -7.82 -3.47
CA ARG A 422 -21.75 -8.59 -2.31
C ARG A 422 -21.00 -9.90 -2.14
N ASN A 423 -21.00 -10.43 -0.92
CA ASN A 423 -20.34 -11.70 -0.58
C ASN A 423 -18.86 -11.77 -1.03
N SER A 424 -18.22 -10.62 -1.22
CA SER A 424 -16.92 -10.51 -1.87
C SER A 424 -15.82 -10.26 -0.85
N SER A 425 -14.57 -10.56 -1.19
CA SER A 425 -13.46 -10.45 -0.25
C SER A 425 -12.16 -9.97 -0.86
N VAL A 426 -11.39 -9.21 -0.08
CA VAL A 426 -9.98 -8.91 -0.33
C VAL A 426 -9.18 -9.40 0.87
N THR A 427 -8.28 -10.35 0.63
CA THR A 427 -7.63 -11.11 1.69
C THR A 427 -6.13 -11.28 1.48
N ASN A 428 -5.37 -11.33 2.57
CA ASN A 428 -3.93 -11.60 2.56
C ASN A 428 -3.13 -10.72 1.58
N SER A 429 -3.52 -9.47 1.41
CA SER A 429 -3.00 -8.60 0.35
C SER A 429 -2.23 -7.40 0.90
N SER A 430 -1.34 -6.83 0.08
CA SER A 430 -0.52 -5.66 0.41
C SER A 430 -0.96 -4.44 -0.40
N PHE A 431 -1.15 -3.33 0.31
CA PHE A 431 -1.44 -2.02 -0.25
C PHE A 431 -0.39 -1.03 0.23
N ARG A 432 0.24 -0.29 -0.68
CA ARG A 432 1.24 0.72 -0.29
C ARG A 432 1.17 1.96 -1.16
N ASN A 433 1.18 3.15 -0.57
CA ASN A 433 1.24 4.41 -1.32
C ASN A 433 0.03 4.62 -2.26
N THR A 434 -1.19 4.31 -1.79
CA THR A 434 -2.43 4.56 -2.54
C THR A 434 -2.86 6.02 -2.47
N GLY A 435 -3.49 6.53 -3.52
CA GLY A 435 -3.84 7.95 -3.66
C GLY A 435 -5.26 8.34 -3.33
N ASP A 436 -6.01 7.38 -2.80
CA ASP A 436 -7.26 7.53 -2.07
C ASP A 436 -7.38 6.29 -1.17
N ASP A 437 -8.60 5.95 -0.76
CA ASP A 437 -8.90 4.75 0.02
C ASP A 437 -8.18 3.51 -0.51
N ALA A 438 -7.28 2.93 0.29
CA ALA A 438 -6.57 1.72 -0.15
C ALA A 438 -7.57 0.57 -0.40
N LEU A 439 -8.58 0.47 0.47
CA LEU A 439 -9.73 -0.41 0.31
C LEU A 439 -11.03 0.34 0.60
N ALA A 440 -11.99 0.30 -0.31
CA ALA A 440 -13.28 0.96 -0.16
C ALA A 440 -14.45 0.01 -0.39
N ILE A 441 -15.51 0.18 0.40
CA ILE A 441 -16.85 -0.34 0.11
C ILE A 441 -17.76 0.87 -0.08
N TRP A 442 -18.34 1.01 -1.27
CA TRP A 442 -19.31 2.06 -1.55
C TRP A 442 -20.66 1.47 -1.93
N ALA A 443 -21.67 1.65 -1.07
CA ALA A 443 -23.05 1.32 -1.38
C ALA A 443 -23.67 2.36 -2.33
N ASN A 444 -23.08 2.53 -3.52
CA ASN A 444 -23.52 3.48 -4.54
C ASN A 444 -24.99 3.22 -4.93
N PRO A 445 -25.87 4.23 -4.95
CA PRO A 445 -27.29 4.07 -5.27
C PRO A 445 -27.59 3.82 -6.75
N ARG A 446 -26.61 3.88 -7.66
CA ARG A 446 -26.78 3.67 -9.12
C ARG A 446 -26.81 2.19 -9.49
N VAL A 447 -27.80 1.51 -8.93
CA VAL A 447 -28.06 0.08 -9.10
C VAL A 447 -29.44 -0.17 -9.71
N GLN A 448 -29.74 -1.40 -10.09
CA GLN A 448 -31.03 -1.75 -10.71
C GLN A 448 -32.23 -1.58 -9.76
N ASP A 449 -32.13 -2.11 -8.54
CA ASP A 449 -33.11 -1.85 -7.48
C ASP A 449 -32.39 -1.48 -6.16
N PRO A 450 -32.42 -0.19 -5.75
CA PRO A 450 -31.80 0.28 -4.51
C PRO A 450 -32.27 -0.38 -3.21
N SER A 451 -33.33 -1.18 -3.25
CA SER A 451 -33.83 -1.97 -2.10
C SER A 451 -33.36 -3.42 -2.10
N VAL A 452 -32.75 -3.89 -3.18
CA VAL A 452 -32.29 -5.28 -3.38
C VAL A 452 -30.78 -5.33 -3.65
N ASP A 453 -30.26 -4.41 -4.43
CA ASP A 453 -28.86 -4.35 -4.87
C ASP A 453 -28.03 -3.44 -3.96
N VAL A 454 -28.24 -3.55 -2.65
CA VAL A 454 -27.40 -2.86 -1.66
C VAL A 454 -26.06 -3.59 -1.56
N THR A 455 -24.95 -2.87 -1.56
CA THR A 455 -23.62 -3.44 -1.33
C THR A 455 -23.55 -4.02 0.10
N HIS A 456 -23.26 -5.32 0.26
CA HIS A 456 -23.33 -5.98 1.56
C HIS A 456 -22.46 -7.24 1.69
N SER A 457 -22.21 -7.70 2.93
CA SER A 457 -21.52 -8.98 3.19
C SER A 457 -20.12 -9.06 2.58
N ASN A 458 -19.44 -7.93 2.42
CA ASN A 458 -18.08 -7.89 1.91
C ASN A 458 -17.06 -7.93 3.05
N THR A 459 -15.90 -8.51 2.80
CA THR A 459 -14.85 -8.71 3.81
C THR A 459 -13.50 -8.20 3.33
N PHE A 460 -12.88 -7.32 4.12
CA PHE A 460 -11.46 -7.01 4.01
C PHE A 460 -10.73 -7.65 5.19
N ALA A 461 -9.97 -8.72 4.92
CA ALA A 461 -9.34 -9.48 5.98
C ALA A 461 -7.85 -9.74 5.81
N ASP A 462 -7.12 -9.58 6.92
CA ASP A 462 -5.73 -10.01 7.02
C ASP A 462 -4.85 -9.32 5.95
N ASN A 463 -5.07 -8.02 5.70
CA ASN A 463 -4.30 -7.21 4.72
C ASN A 463 -3.29 -6.29 5.41
N THR A 464 -2.16 -6.02 4.76
CA THR A 464 -1.18 -4.99 5.19
C THR A 464 -1.36 -3.74 4.32
N ILE A 465 -1.69 -2.61 4.94
CA ILE A 465 -1.98 -1.33 4.29
C ILE A 465 -1.03 -0.28 4.84
N GLN A 466 -0.21 0.31 3.98
CA GLN A 466 0.84 1.25 4.37
C GLN A 466 0.73 2.53 3.54
N LEU A 467 0.92 3.66 4.18
CA LEU A 467 1.22 4.92 3.50
C LEU A 467 0.18 5.39 2.48
N PRO A 468 -1.16 5.27 2.68
CA PRO A 468 -2.09 6.00 1.80
C PRO A 468 -1.78 7.49 1.82
N TRP A 469 -1.31 8.04 0.70
CA TRP A 469 -0.91 9.44 0.59
C TRP A 469 -2.12 10.37 0.58
N ARG A 470 -3.32 9.81 0.43
CA ARG A 470 -4.57 10.52 0.60
C ARG A 470 -5.69 9.56 1.03
N ALA A 471 -6.65 10.10 1.78
CA ALA A 471 -7.82 9.38 2.26
C ALA A 471 -7.43 8.18 3.16
N ASN A 472 -8.21 7.11 3.16
CA ASN A 472 -8.20 6.14 4.24
C ASN A 472 -7.31 4.91 3.96
N GLY A 473 -6.97 4.18 5.01
CA GLY A 473 -6.60 2.78 4.84
C GLY A 473 -7.80 1.96 4.36
N VAL A 474 -8.90 2.00 5.10
CA VAL A 474 -10.17 1.36 4.75
C VAL A 474 -11.33 2.34 4.88
N ALA A 475 -12.22 2.40 3.89
CA ALA A 475 -13.45 3.17 3.97
C ALA A 475 -14.70 2.32 3.71
N ILE A 476 -15.76 2.58 4.48
CA ILE A 476 -17.10 2.02 4.26
C ILE A 476 -18.10 3.18 4.14
N TYR A 477 -18.72 3.26 2.98
CA TYR A 477 -19.77 4.22 2.66
C TYR A 477 -21.11 3.48 2.51
N GLY A 478 -21.82 3.30 3.62
CA GLY A 478 -23.13 2.64 3.66
C GLY A 478 -23.09 1.11 3.49
N GLY A 479 -24.25 0.53 3.19
CA GLY A 479 -24.40 -0.92 3.01
C GLY A 479 -24.66 -1.66 4.33
N HIS A 480 -24.53 -2.99 4.32
CA HIS A 480 -24.75 -3.80 5.53
C HIS A 480 -23.89 -5.06 5.60
N ASP A 481 -23.75 -5.62 6.80
CA ASP A 481 -23.09 -6.90 7.07
C ASP A 481 -21.63 -6.98 6.58
N ASN A 482 -20.94 -5.83 6.51
CA ASN A 482 -19.55 -5.73 6.04
C ASN A 482 -18.56 -5.97 7.19
N THR A 483 -17.42 -6.59 6.88
CA THR A 483 -16.39 -6.94 7.87
C THR A 483 -15.01 -6.40 7.49
N VAL A 484 -14.34 -5.75 8.44
CA VAL A 484 -12.94 -5.33 8.36
C VAL A 484 -12.19 -6.03 9.49
N ARG A 485 -11.41 -7.08 9.16
CA ARG A 485 -10.82 -7.96 10.16
C ARG A 485 -9.32 -8.19 10.02
N GLY A 486 -8.57 -8.14 11.12
CA GLY A 486 -7.21 -8.67 11.11
C GLY A 486 -6.21 -7.88 10.28
N ASN A 487 -6.55 -6.68 9.81
CA ASN A 487 -5.68 -5.87 8.96
C ASN A 487 -4.62 -5.14 9.80
N ALA A 488 -3.44 -4.93 9.23
CA ALA A 488 -2.42 -4.03 9.75
C ALA A 488 -2.40 -2.77 8.87
N ILE A 489 -2.72 -1.61 9.46
CA ILE A 489 -2.84 -0.34 8.74
C ILE A 489 -1.85 0.64 9.36
N SER A 490 -1.02 1.27 8.56
CA SER A 490 -0.05 2.22 9.07
C SER A 490 0.19 3.43 8.17
N ASP A 491 0.59 4.51 8.83
CA ASP A 491 1.17 5.69 8.21
C ASP A 491 0.28 6.44 7.20
N THR A 492 -1.03 6.55 7.45
CA THR A 492 -1.92 7.37 6.61
C THR A 492 -1.55 8.86 6.68
N MET A 493 -1.54 9.56 5.55
CA MET A 493 -1.02 10.94 5.52
C MET A 493 -1.98 11.98 6.09
N ASN A 494 -3.26 11.95 5.72
CA ASN A 494 -4.19 13.05 6.01
C ASN A 494 -5.59 12.63 6.46
N TYR A 495 -5.84 11.32 6.57
CA TYR A 495 -7.14 10.74 6.87
C TYR A 495 -6.98 9.50 7.78
N PRO A 496 -8.09 8.94 8.30
CA PRO A 496 -8.10 7.77 9.19
C PRO A 496 -7.45 6.51 8.63
N GLY A 497 -7.08 5.60 9.53
CA GLY A 497 -6.84 4.20 9.17
C GLY A 497 -8.14 3.53 8.71
N ILE A 498 -9.24 3.72 9.44
CA ILE A 498 -10.57 3.19 9.08
C ILE A 498 -11.62 4.31 9.17
N MET A 499 -12.46 4.46 8.14
CA MET A 499 -13.56 5.42 8.13
C MET A 499 -14.90 4.80 7.77
N LEU A 500 -15.92 5.11 8.55
CA LEU A 500 -17.32 4.89 8.19
C LEU A 500 -17.96 6.24 7.92
N ALA A 501 -18.50 6.46 6.72
CA ALA A 501 -19.03 7.76 6.35
C ALA A 501 -20.24 7.73 5.41
N THR A 502 -20.94 8.87 5.34
CA THR A 502 -22.14 9.04 4.52
C THR A 502 -22.11 10.29 3.65
N ASP A 503 -20.93 10.86 3.44
CA ASP A 503 -20.66 12.04 2.62
C ASP A 503 -20.61 11.76 1.10
N HIS A 504 -20.59 10.48 0.69
CA HIS A 504 -20.65 10.03 -0.71
C HIS A 504 -22.06 9.57 -1.17
N ASP A 505 -23.11 10.11 -0.57
CA ASP A 505 -24.52 9.76 -0.79
C ASP A 505 -24.80 8.24 -0.93
N PRO A 506 -24.31 7.39 0.00
CA PRO A 506 -24.49 5.95 -0.13
C PRO A 506 -25.91 5.53 0.20
N LEU A 507 -26.31 4.33 -0.24
CA LEU A 507 -27.43 3.61 0.37
C LEU A 507 -27.20 3.44 1.88
N PRO A 508 -28.24 3.48 2.73
CA PRO A 508 -28.07 3.57 4.18
C PRO A 508 -27.25 2.42 4.78
N PHE A 509 -26.56 2.72 5.88
CA PHE A 509 -26.10 1.67 6.80
C PHE A 509 -27.30 0.89 7.34
N SER A 510 -27.17 -0.43 7.39
CA SER A 510 -28.06 -1.32 8.12
C SER A 510 -27.30 -2.59 8.51
N GLY A 511 -27.95 -3.55 9.18
CA GLY A 511 -27.27 -4.77 9.63
C GLY A 511 -26.10 -4.47 10.56
N GLU A 512 -25.07 -5.32 10.53
CA GLU A 512 -23.83 -5.12 11.29
C GLU A 512 -22.70 -4.62 10.40
N THR A 513 -21.90 -3.66 10.85
CA THR A 513 -20.56 -3.42 10.32
C THR A 513 -19.56 -3.79 11.41
N LEU A 514 -18.77 -4.83 11.17
CA LEU A 514 -17.84 -5.40 12.13
C LEU A 514 -16.41 -4.97 11.82
N ILE A 515 -15.78 -4.26 12.74
CA ILE A 515 -14.35 -3.91 12.73
C ILE A 515 -13.70 -4.70 13.86
N THR A 516 -12.92 -5.74 13.53
CA THR A 516 -12.41 -6.67 14.55
C THR A 516 -10.95 -7.07 14.35
N GLY A 517 -10.16 -7.11 15.42
CA GLY A 517 -8.81 -7.68 15.33
C GLY A 517 -7.81 -6.86 14.50
N ASN A 518 -8.03 -5.58 14.21
CA ASN A 518 -7.12 -4.77 13.39
C ASN A 518 -6.00 -4.13 14.24
N SER A 519 -4.86 -3.78 13.63
CA SER A 519 -3.83 -2.91 14.23
C SER A 519 -3.67 -1.67 13.36
N LEU A 520 -3.78 -0.51 13.98
CA LEU A 520 -3.67 0.80 13.34
C LEU A 520 -2.49 1.53 13.97
N HIS A 521 -1.40 1.71 13.24
CA HIS A 521 -0.20 2.35 13.74
C HIS A 521 0.06 3.68 13.02
N ARG A 522 0.16 4.79 13.75
CA ARG A 522 0.46 6.10 13.17
C ARG A 522 -0.55 6.55 12.11
N THR A 523 -1.82 6.26 12.34
CA THR A 523 -2.92 6.65 11.45
C THR A 523 -3.65 7.89 11.94
N GLY A 524 -4.48 8.47 11.07
CA GLY A 524 -5.09 9.79 11.26
C GLY A 524 -4.21 10.91 10.70
N GLY A 525 -4.79 12.10 10.56
CA GLY A 525 -4.10 13.25 9.97
C GLY A 525 -5.03 14.45 9.83
N ALA A 526 -4.58 15.49 9.13
CA ALA A 526 -5.36 16.70 8.93
C ALA A 526 -5.61 16.96 7.43
N PHE A 527 -6.82 17.45 7.11
CA PHE A 527 -7.23 17.79 5.75
C PHE A 527 -8.08 19.06 5.72
N TRP A 528 -8.42 19.55 4.53
CA TRP A 528 -9.17 20.79 4.31
C TRP A 528 -8.40 22.03 4.81
N GLY A 529 -7.19 22.21 4.28
CA GLY A 529 -6.27 23.26 4.69
C GLY A 529 -5.83 23.11 6.15
N GLU A 530 -5.65 21.84 6.58
CA GLU A 530 -5.27 21.44 7.94
C GLU A 530 -6.29 21.87 9.02
N ALA A 531 -7.52 22.23 8.61
CA ALA A 531 -8.55 22.71 9.53
C ALA A 531 -9.43 21.59 10.11
N GLN A 532 -9.38 20.38 9.54
CA GLN A 532 -10.12 19.22 10.02
C GLN A 532 -9.16 18.08 10.34
N GLU A 533 -9.18 17.70 11.60
CA GLU A 533 -8.37 16.62 12.17
C GLU A 533 -9.19 15.33 12.15
N PHE A 534 -8.51 14.22 11.86
CA PHE A 534 -9.08 12.88 11.76
C PHE A 534 -8.32 11.92 12.67
N GLY A 535 -9.07 11.17 13.46
CA GLY A 535 -8.53 10.09 14.29
C GLY A 535 -8.25 8.81 13.51
N ALA A 536 -7.67 7.81 14.18
CA ALA A 536 -7.34 6.51 13.60
C ALA A 536 -8.57 5.75 13.09
N ILE A 537 -9.66 5.75 13.85
CA ILE A 537 -10.99 5.30 13.39
C ILE A 537 -11.95 6.48 13.44
N THR A 538 -12.55 6.86 12.31
CA THR A 538 -13.50 7.98 12.25
C THR A 538 -14.88 7.55 11.77
N LEU A 539 -15.91 7.93 12.52
CA LEU A 539 -17.32 7.74 12.18
C LEU A 539 -17.94 9.10 11.83
N PHE A 540 -18.22 9.31 10.55
CA PHE A 540 -18.74 10.58 10.02
C PHE A 540 -20.13 10.42 9.40
N ALA A 541 -21.16 10.52 10.25
CA ALA A 541 -22.56 10.55 9.84
C ALA A 541 -22.95 11.88 9.17
N ALA A 542 -22.32 12.20 8.04
CA ALA A 542 -22.45 13.46 7.31
C ALA A 542 -23.89 13.76 6.87
N THR A 543 -24.58 12.81 6.23
CA THR A 543 -25.91 13.03 5.63
C THR A 543 -27.01 12.17 6.24
N ARG A 544 -26.66 10.99 6.77
CA ARG A 544 -27.60 9.99 7.32
C ARG A 544 -26.93 9.22 8.44
N ASP A 545 -27.73 8.45 9.18
CA ASP A 545 -27.26 7.71 10.35
C ASP A 545 -26.29 6.59 9.96
N ILE A 546 -25.33 6.32 10.85
CA ILE A 546 -24.43 5.16 10.78
C ILE A 546 -24.83 4.25 11.94
N THR A 547 -25.48 3.13 11.65
CA THR A 547 -26.07 2.23 12.66
C THR A 547 -25.42 0.85 12.63
N GLY A 548 -25.47 0.12 13.75
CA GLY A 548 -25.07 -1.28 13.80
C GLY A 548 -23.55 -1.50 13.72
N VAL A 549 -22.77 -0.63 14.37
CA VAL A 549 -21.32 -0.71 14.34
C VAL A 549 -20.81 -1.46 15.57
N THR A 550 -19.97 -2.46 15.32
CA THR A 550 -19.20 -3.19 16.34
C THR A 550 -17.71 -2.97 16.06
N ILE A 551 -16.98 -2.49 17.06
CA ILE A 551 -15.52 -2.36 17.05
C ILE A 551 -14.98 -3.23 18.18
N GLU A 552 -14.22 -4.27 17.86
CA GLU A 552 -13.67 -5.16 18.87
C GLU A 552 -12.23 -5.58 18.61
N ASP A 553 -11.52 -6.01 19.65
CA ASP A 553 -10.17 -6.62 19.57
C ASP A 553 -9.16 -5.81 18.71
N THR A 554 -9.35 -4.49 18.62
CA THR A 554 -8.60 -3.61 17.73
C THR A 554 -7.59 -2.80 18.53
N GLU A 555 -6.40 -2.64 17.99
CA GLU A 555 -5.32 -1.87 18.59
C GLU A 555 -5.04 -0.62 17.76
N ILE A 556 -4.92 0.50 18.45
CA ILE A 556 -4.61 1.80 17.87
C ILE A 556 -3.37 2.32 18.59
N LEU A 557 -2.27 2.44 17.86
CA LEU A 557 -0.98 2.87 18.37
C LEU A 557 -0.54 4.16 17.68
N ASP A 558 -0.07 5.12 18.47
CA ASP A 558 0.61 6.33 18.01
C ASP A 558 -0.19 7.15 16.97
N SER A 559 -1.51 7.23 17.11
CA SER A 559 -2.39 8.01 16.24
C SER A 559 -1.99 9.50 16.17
N THR A 560 -2.11 10.11 15.00
CA THR A 560 -1.72 11.52 14.78
C THR A 560 -2.57 12.46 15.63
N TYR A 561 -3.88 12.23 15.63
CA TYR A 561 -4.86 12.97 16.44
C TYR A 561 -5.57 11.99 17.37
N ASP A 562 -6.88 11.77 17.21
CA ASP A 562 -7.65 10.93 18.10
C ASP A 562 -7.48 9.43 17.82
N GLY A 563 -7.76 8.59 18.82
CA GLY A 563 -7.93 7.16 18.60
C GLY A 563 -9.22 6.85 17.84
N ILE A 564 -10.38 7.00 18.49
CA ILE A 564 -11.70 6.84 17.87
C ILE A 564 -12.44 8.18 17.87
N GLN A 565 -12.86 8.64 16.70
CA GLN A 565 -13.49 9.94 16.50
C GLN A 565 -14.96 9.82 16.02
N PHE A 566 -15.88 10.42 16.76
CA PHE A 566 -17.28 10.63 16.35
C PHE A 566 -17.45 12.06 15.86
N LYS A 567 -17.48 12.22 14.54
CA LYS A 567 -17.43 13.53 13.88
C LYS A 567 -18.81 14.19 13.79
N SER A 568 -18.84 15.52 13.83
CA SER A 568 -20.08 16.29 13.67
C SER A 568 -20.69 16.10 12.28
N GLY A 569 -21.97 15.78 12.19
CA GLY A 569 -22.66 15.55 10.91
C GLY A 569 -24.19 15.68 10.99
N GLY A 570 -24.85 15.49 9.84
CA GLY A 570 -26.31 15.59 9.68
C GLY A 570 -27.10 14.37 10.17
N GLY A 571 -26.44 13.23 10.40
CA GLY A 571 -26.99 12.01 11.00
C GLY A 571 -26.54 11.77 12.45
N ALA A 572 -26.90 10.63 13.00
CA ALA A 572 -26.47 10.12 14.30
C ALA A 572 -25.69 8.81 14.16
N VAL A 573 -24.90 8.46 15.17
CA VAL A 573 -24.15 7.21 15.26
C VAL A 573 -24.59 6.47 16.54
N PRO A 574 -25.78 5.82 16.55
CA PRO A 574 -26.32 5.21 17.75
C PRO A 574 -25.71 3.84 18.06
N ASP A 575 -25.60 3.56 19.35
CA ASP A 575 -25.38 2.22 19.93
C ASP A 575 -24.16 1.48 19.37
N VAL A 576 -23.03 2.20 19.23
CA VAL A 576 -21.76 1.61 18.80
C VAL A 576 -21.21 0.74 19.92
N ALA A 577 -21.00 -0.55 19.66
CA ALA A 577 -20.35 -1.44 20.61
C ALA A 577 -18.84 -1.35 20.45
N ILE A 578 -18.11 -1.00 21.52
CA ILE A 578 -16.65 -0.95 21.53
C ILE A 578 -16.12 -1.86 22.63
N SER A 579 -15.48 -2.97 22.25
CA SER A 579 -14.98 -3.95 23.21
C SER A 579 -13.55 -4.39 23.00
N ASP A 580 -12.80 -4.55 24.10
CA ASP A 580 -11.43 -5.11 24.06
C ASP A 580 -10.49 -4.35 23.10
N VAL A 581 -10.72 -3.04 22.98
CA VAL A 581 -9.90 -2.12 22.17
C VAL A 581 -8.78 -1.53 23.02
N THR A 582 -7.57 -1.45 22.46
CA THR A 582 -6.43 -0.75 23.06
C THR A 582 -6.11 0.50 22.26
N ILE A 583 -5.98 1.63 22.93
CA ILE A 583 -5.57 2.91 22.35
C ILE A 583 -4.37 3.45 23.13
N GLU A 584 -3.23 3.55 22.48
CA GLU A 584 -1.98 4.00 23.10
C GLU A 584 -1.32 5.06 22.22
N GLY A 585 -0.98 6.21 22.78
CA GLY A 585 -0.36 7.31 22.02
C GLY A 585 -1.33 8.00 21.05
N SER A 586 -2.02 9.03 21.52
CA SER A 586 -2.69 10.01 20.64
C SER A 586 -1.94 11.32 20.74
N LEU A 587 -1.05 11.57 19.77
CA LEU A 587 -0.01 12.60 19.88
C LEU A 587 -0.59 14.01 20.00
N ASN A 588 -1.67 14.28 19.28
CA ASN A 588 -2.32 15.59 19.24
C ASN A 588 -3.84 15.49 19.45
N GLY A 589 -4.32 14.45 20.14
CA GLY A 589 -5.76 14.25 20.33
C GLY A 589 -6.12 13.41 21.55
N ALA A 590 -7.39 12.98 21.58
CA ALA A 590 -7.98 12.18 22.65
C ALA A 590 -8.04 10.69 22.29
N GLY A 591 -8.15 9.81 23.29
CA GLY A 591 -8.36 8.39 23.02
C GLY A 591 -9.68 8.13 22.30
N ILE A 592 -10.75 8.71 22.83
CA ILE A 592 -12.07 8.75 22.17
C ILE A 592 -12.58 10.20 22.18
N LEU A 593 -12.85 10.75 21.00
CA LEU A 593 -13.40 12.10 20.83
C LEU A 593 -14.83 12.06 20.27
N ALA A 594 -15.76 12.75 20.94
CA ALA A 594 -17.06 13.09 20.38
C ALA A 594 -17.15 14.60 20.11
N HIS A 595 -17.24 14.97 18.82
CA HIS A 595 -17.31 16.38 18.43
C HIS A 595 -18.59 17.07 18.94
N GLY A 596 -18.58 18.40 18.98
CA GLY A 596 -19.65 19.22 19.55
C GLY A 596 -20.99 19.11 18.80
N GLY A 597 -21.01 18.63 17.56
CA GLY A 597 -22.22 18.32 16.80
C GLY A 597 -22.57 16.83 16.72
N ALA A 598 -21.77 15.95 17.34
CA ALA A 598 -22.00 14.51 17.31
C ALA A 598 -23.26 14.13 18.10
N ARG A 599 -23.96 13.09 17.62
CA ARG A 599 -25.19 12.55 18.22
C ARG A 599 -25.16 11.03 18.15
N GLY A 600 -25.69 10.37 19.17
CA GLY A 600 -25.69 8.91 19.27
C GLY A 600 -25.13 8.41 20.58
N SER A 601 -24.61 7.19 20.57
CA SER A 601 -24.10 6.51 21.76
C SER A 601 -22.99 5.52 21.41
N ALA A 602 -22.07 5.32 22.35
CA ALA A 602 -21.15 4.19 22.32
C ALA A 602 -21.11 3.50 23.70
N ASP A 603 -21.06 2.18 23.71
CA ASP A 603 -20.94 1.34 24.90
C ASP A 603 -19.54 0.72 24.96
N LEU A 604 -18.78 1.05 26.00
CA LEU A 604 -17.40 0.61 26.19
C LEU A 604 -17.32 -0.60 27.13
N SER A 605 -16.58 -1.64 26.74
CA SER A 605 -16.29 -2.81 27.58
C SER A 605 -14.86 -3.32 27.36
N GLY A 606 -13.99 -3.33 28.37
CA GLY A 606 -12.62 -3.84 28.19
C GLY A 606 -11.71 -2.92 27.37
N VAL A 607 -12.09 -1.65 27.19
CA VAL A 607 -11.28 -0.64 26.48
C VAL A 607 -10.13 -0.17 27.37
N THR A 608 -8.91 -0.19 26.85
CA THR A 608 -7.70 0.31 27.50
C THR A 608 -7.18 1.55 26.79
N ILE A 609 -6.90 2.62 27.52
CA ILE A 609 -6.38 3.87 26.97
C ILE A 609 -5.15 4.34 27.78
N ALA A 610 -4.08 4.77 27.10
CA ALA A 610 -2.87 5.31 27.72
C ALA A 610 -2.18 6.35 26.84
N ASP A 611 -1.54 7.35 27.47
CA ASP A 611 -0.68 8.35 26.80
C ASP A 611 -1.37 9.22 25.73
N MET A 612 -2.51 9.80 26.11
CA MET A 612 -3.29 10.73 25.28
C MET A 612 -2.92 12.19 25.56
N ALA A 613 -2.82 13.03 24.53
CA ALA A 613 -2.55 14.46 24.68
C ALA A 613 -3.72 15.23 25.33
N ASP A 614 -4.95 14.97 24.88
CA ASP A 614 -6.14 15.73 25.29
C ASP A 614 -7.04 15.01 26.30
N GLY A 615 -6.76 13.73 26.55
CA GLY A 615 -7.42 12.89 27.56
C GLY A 615 -8.05 11.62 27.01
N ASP A 616 -8.43 10.70 27.90
CA ASP A 616 -8.89 9.37 27.50
C ASP A 616 -10.21 9.40 26.73
N VAL A 617 -11.19 10.15 27.24
CA VAL A 617 -12.52 10.33 26.63
C VAL A 617 -12.90 11.80 26.69
N VAL A 618 -13.05 12.43 25.53
CA VAL A 618 -13.40 13.84 25.40
C VAL A 618 -14.73 13.97 24.68
N ILE A 619 -15.65 14.72 25.30
CA ILE A 619 -16.93 15.09 24.71
C ILE A 619 -16.94 16.61 24.61
N GLU A 620 -16.89 17.12 23.38
CA GLU A 620 -16.82 18.55 23.15
C GLU A 620 -18.13 19.27 23.57
N PRO A 621 -18.04 20.54 24.00
CA PRO A 621 -19.22 21.33 24.33
C PRO A 621 -20.24 21.37 23.17
N GLY A 622 -21.49 21.04 23.50
CA GLY A 622 -22.60 21.03 22.54
C GLY A 622 -22.96 19.62 22.04
N SER A 623 -22.06 18.65 22.21
CA SER A 623 -22.30 17.27 21.77
C SER A 623 -23.50 16.68 22.50
N GLN A 624 -24.31 15.91 21.77
CA GLN A 624 -25.39 15.08 22.35
C GLN A 624 -24.98 13.61 22.41
N PHE A 625 -23.74 13.29 22.05
CA PHE A 625 -23.22 11.95 22.09
C PHE A 625 -23.07 11.46 23.53
N VAL A 626 -23.40 10.19 23.76
CA VAL A 626 -23.32 9.56 25.08
C VAL A 626 -22.28 8.45 25.04
N ILE A 627 -21.27 8.52 25.90
CA ILE A 627 -20.35 7.42 26.14
C ILE A 627 -20.78 6.69 27.41
N ASN A 628 -21.11 5.41 27.28
CA ASN A 628 -21.47 4.53 28.38
C ASN A 628 -20.28 3.63 28.74
N GLY A 629 -20.01 3.47 30.04
CA GLY A 629 -18.80 2.78 30.50
C GLY A 629 -17.62 3.73 30.70
N ALA A 630 -16.47 3.16 31.06
CA ALA A 630 -15.23 3.91 31.21
C ALA A 630 -14.06 3.02 30.77
N PRO A 631 -13.07 3.56 30.07
CA PRO A 631 -11.85 2.82 29.79
C PRO A 631 -11.10 2.52 31.09
N THR A 632 -10.28 1.49 31.07
CA THR A 632 -9.24 1.26 32.07
C THR A 632 -7.97 1.98 31.64
N ALA A 633 -7.25 2.59 32.59
CA ALA A 633 -5.91 3.10 32.32
C ALA A 633 -5.01 1.92 31.92
N GLY A 634 -4.25 2.10 30.84
CA GLY A 634 -3.18 1.17 30.47
C GLY A 634 -2.08 1.06 31.53
N PRO A 635 -1.24 0.01 31.47
CA PRO A 635 -0.16 -0.24 32.42
C PRO A 635 0.91 0.87 32.48
#